data_AF-A0A5S4WTL5-F1
#
_entry.id   AF-A0A5S4WTL5-F1
#
_cell.length_a   1.000
_cell.length_b   1.000
_cell.length_c   1.000
_cell.angle_alpha   90.00
_cell.angle_beta   90.00
_cell.angle_gamma   90.00
#
_symmetry.space_group_name_H-M   'P 1'
#
loop_
_entity.id
_entity.type
_entity.pdbx_description
1 polymer ?
#
loop_
_entity_poly.entity_id
_entity_poly.type
_entity_poly.pdbx_seq_one_letter_code
_entity_poly.pdbx_strand_id
1 'polypeptide(L)'
;MNIRTKAGGEDPLVVTQFYYSQTFPYLMFKHHAEIRRRLVDVPRELRQRELAPQLIPLGEAAGDQVWLVFRAYLDKVEAEIAALVRGHSPGFWFHLHRRLRPMLAEAHGFNNDDATVMLVRGIAELAYAKHGALNKTDDLGPVRRTRLQTLLDGTWYEAMAEAYGGKLKAKKAYQALRETDQIVMTDFRRSDLIDVFAIEGLCYEYWRASAAMRCIGKGSMIKWDPALGSHRYKDSVVNPLTFELHDARNAETFGFHTRLGTWLDEENAGETEAEGGDTIKFAQLKPNPKTEEYPAWNSVAGRIGRGYGATNFEIGSFSLAQFRKENAFMSEPFRLKYGIDFDAVLFAVWAAAFFGTYVGITMHHSTWAQRRDRTMNNFTNLMFRGYTMVSFDLDEFAGEAVWFAKQLGHEKVFTVEEVRKAVEFISLSEEAQKNIGLWSGGKRPILLPSMGKVMIDLAAILPALHTIFVGLRKAAGGGESFENSVRSAIRARGLDLCLEGDLKWTSGNPREVDAAVRLNDRLILIECFSYELPLDFELGKPSVFEKRKKFILEKVDQARSLADRVAKEPKGTNFDVSWAKSIEWRVVSPFVEFAWLMDEPLYDKAGMPRVLQVHELLDHLTDGRVPTEGMIPMIKELRGVELQGKWY
;
A
#
# COMPACT_ATOMS: atom_id res chain seq x y z
N MET A 1 -33.55 1.60 -10.20
CA MET A 1 -33.31 2.86 -10.92
C MET A 1 -33.74 2.64 -12.38
N ASN A 2 -34.86 3.22 -12.82
CA ASN A 2 -35.36 3.04 -14.19
C ASN A 2 -34.64 4.01 -15.14
N ILE A 3 -33.79 3.51 -16.01
CA ILE A 3 -33.09 4.30 -17.02
C ILE A 3 -33.89 4.21 -18.33
N ARG A 4 -34.38 5.36 -18.81
CA ARG A 4 -34.99 5.51 -20.14
C ARG A 4 -33.91 5.40 -21.21
N THR A 5 -34.09 4.48 -22.15
CA THR A 5 -33.26 4.33 -23.36
C THR A 5 -33.65 5.38 -24.40
N LYS A 6 -32.69 6.18 -24.86
CA LYS A 6 -32.82 6.93 -26.12
C LYS A 6 -32.25 6.06 -27.24
N ALA A 7 -33.08 5.73 -28.21
CA ALA A 7 -32.66 5.04 -29.42
C ALA A 7 -31.73 5.95 -30.26
N GLY A 8 -30.53 5.49 -30.62
CA GLY A 8 -29.72 6.11 -31.69
C GLY A 8 -28.21 6.26 -31.49
N GLY A 9 -27.60 5.77 -30.42
CA GLY A 9 -26.14 5.65 -30.27
C GLY A 9 -25.82 4.29 -29.67
N GLU A 10 -24.68 3.67 -30.04
CA GLU A 10 -24.26 2.36 -29.52
C GLU A 10 -24.57 2.25 -28.02
N ASP A 11 -25.54 1.40 -27.66
CA ASP A 11 -26.02 1.27 -26.29
C ASP A 11 -24.81 1.04 -25.38
N PRO A 12 -24.66 1.77 -24.25
CA PRO A 12 -23.68 1.41 -23.25
C PRO A 12 -23.95 -0.03 -22.85
N LEU A 13 -22.98 -0.91 -23.12
CA LEU A 13 -23.10 -2.31 -22.77
C LEU A 13 -23.27 -2.37 -21.25
N VAL A 14 -24.46 -2.75 -20.79
CA VAL A 14 -24.66 -3.04 -19.37
C VAL A 14 -23.75 -4.21 -19.03
N VAL A 15 -22.67 -3.90 -18.32
CA VAL A 15 -21.60 -4.82 -17.97
C VAL A 15 -22.14 -5.98 -17.15
N THR A 16 -21.57 -7.16 -17.41
CA THR A 16 -21.63 -8.40 -16.65
C THR A 16 -22.28 -8.24 -15.28
N GLN A 17 -23.53 -8.67 -15.13
CA GLN A 17 -24.15 -8.71 -13.81
C GLN A 17 -23.42 -9.75 -12.95
N PHE A 18 -22.60 -9.26 -12.03
CA PHE A 18 -22.04 -10.14 -11.02
C PHE A 18 -23.14 -10.67 -10.11
N TYR A 19 -23.02 -11.94 -9.69
CA TYR A 19 -24.05 -12.62 -8.89
C TYR A 19 -24.42 -11.87 -7.59
N TYR A 20 -23.52 -11.05 -7.05
CA TYR A 20 -23.72 -10.29 -5.81
C TYR A 20 -24.34 -8.90 -6.02
N SER A 21 -24.37 -8.39 -7.25
CA SER A 21 -24.66 -6.97 -7.56
C SER A 21 -26.04 -6.49 -7.09
N GLN A 22 -27.05 -7.36 -7.06
CA GLN A 22 -28.37 -7.05 -6.52
C GLN A 22 -28.53 -7.52 -5.06
N THR A 23 -27.89 -8.65 -4.72
CA THR A 23 -28.07 -9.31 -3.43
C THR A 23 -27.43 -8.54 -2.28
N PHE A 24 -26.23 -8.00 -2.46
CA PHE A 24 -25.53 -7.27 -1.40
C PHE A 24 -26.24 -5.96 -1.05
N PRO A 25 -26.63 -5.08 -2.01
CA PRO A 25 -27.44 -3.91 -1.69
C PRO A 25 -28.77 -4.26 -0.99
N TYR A 26 -29.46 -5.31 -1.43
CA TYR A 26 -30.69 -5.79 -0.78
C TYR A 26 -30.44 -6.19 0.68
N LEU A 27 -29.40 -6.98 0.95
CA LEU A 27 -29.03 -7.39 2.31
C LEU A 27 -28.61 -6.20 3.17
N MET A 28 -27.78 -5.30 2.63
CA MET A 28 -27.34 -4.10 3.33
C MET A 28 -28.52 -3.21 3.73
N PHE A 29 -29.48 -3.02 2.83
CA PHE A 29 -30.70 -2.27 3.13
C PHE A 29 -31.52 -2.93 4.23
N LYS A 30 -31.77 -4.25 4.10
CA LYS A 30 -32.59 -5.02 5.05
C LYS A 30 -31.97 -5.13 6.45
N HIS A 31 -30.65 -5.15 6.53
CA HIS A 31 -29.89 -5.34 7.78
C HIS A 31 -29.11 -4.09 8.22
N HIS A 32 -29.45 -2.91 7.68
CA HIS A 32 -28.73 -1.66 7.92
C HIS A 32 -28.53 -1.35 9.41
N ALA A 33 -29.53 -1.56 10.26
CA ALA A 33 -29.44 -1.28 11.69
C ALA A 33 -28.39 -2.16 12.39
N GLU A 34 -28.39 -3.47 12.11
CA GLU A 34 -27.43 -4.40 12.70
C GLU A 34 -26.02 -4.17 12.13
N ILE A 35 -25.91 -3.92 10.82
CA ILE A 35 -24.63 -3.53 10.19
C ILE A 35 -24.06 -2.29 10.87
N ARG A 36 -24.86 -1.23 11.05
CA ARG A 36 -24.43 0.00 11.72
C ARG A 36 -23.94 -0.26 13.14
N ARG A 37 -24.68 -1.06 13.92
CA ARG A 37 -24.31 -1.43 15.28
C ARG A 37 -22.97 -2.16 15.32
N ARG A 38 -22.80 -3.18 14.48
CA ARG A 38 -21.58 -4.01 14.41
C ARG A 38 -20.37 -3.23 13.89
N LEU A 39 -20.61 -2.30 12.95
CA LEU A 39 -19.59 -1.45 12.36
C LEU A 39 -19.11 -0.35 13.32
N VAL A 40 -19.98 0.23 14.15
CA VAL A 40 -19.68 1.45 14.92
C VAL A 40 -19.76 1.26 16.42
N ASP A 41 -20.86 0.69 16.92
CA ASP A 41 -21.14 0.66 18.35
C ASP A 41 -20.29 -0.41 19.06
N VAL A 42 -20.14 -1.60 18.46
CA VAL A 42 -19.33 -2.68 19.03
C VAL A 42 -17.85 -2.28 19.20
N PRO A 43 -17.15 -1.71 18.19
CA PRO A 43 -15.79 -1.21 18.39
C PRO A 43 -15.70 -0.09 19.45
N ARG A 44 -16.72 0.76 19.56
CA ARG A 44 -16.77 1.83 20.58
C ARG A 44 -16.92 1.25 21.99
N GLU A 45 -17.80 0.28 22.18
CA GLU A 45 -17.96 -0.44 23.45
C GLU A 45 -16.66 -1.13 23.86
N LEU A 46 -15.99 -1.80 22.92
CA LEU A 46 -14.67 -2.41 23.13
C LEU A 46 -13.64 -1.37 23.59
N ARG A 47 -13.56 -0.22 22.92
CA ARG A 47 -12.66 0.89 23.32
C ARG A 47 -12.90 1.33 24.75
N GLN A 48 -14.16 1.57 25.12
CA GLN A 48 -14.52 2.02 26.47
C GLN A 48 -14.16 0.96 27.51
N ARG A 49 -14.48 -0.31 27.24
CA ARG A 49 -14.20 -1.44 28.13
C ARG A 49 -12.70 -1.61 28.39
N GLU A 50 -11.87 -1.51 27.36
CA GLU A 50 -10.46 -1.87 27.44
C GLU A 50 -9.54 -0.67 27.77
N LEU A 51 -9.83 0.53 27.24
CA LEU A 51 -8.97 1.71 27.42
C LEU A 51 -9.34 2.54 28.65
N ALA A 52 -10.63 2.74 28.95
CA ALA A 52 -11.03 3.64 30.04
C ALA A 52 -10.43 3.24 31.40
N PRO A 53 -10.45 1.94 31.81
CA PRO A 53 -9.88 1.53 33.10
C PRO A 53 -8.37 1.77 33.20
N GLN A 54 -7.67 1.85 32.06
CA GLN A 54 -6.22 2.04 32.01
C GLN A 54 -5.85 3.52 31.88
N LEU A 55 -6.61 4.32 31.13
CA LEU A 55 -6.30 5.73 30.88
C LEU A 55 -6.85 6.68 31.96
N ILE A 56 -7.99 6.38 32.59
CA ILE A 56 -8.54 7.23 33.66
C ILE A 56 -7.56 7.39 34.84
N PRO A 57 -6.94 6.31 35.37
CA PRO A 57 -5.99 6.45 36.46
C PRO A 57 -4.70 7.19 36.09
N LEU A 58 -4.33 7.20 34.81
CA LEU A 58 -3.14 7.92 34.33
C LEU A 58 -3.37 9.43 34.24
N GLY A 59 -4.62 9.90 34.20
CA GLY A 59 -4.94 11.31 34.04
C GLY A 59 -4.42 11.87 32.71
N GLU A 60 -3.62 12.92 32.78
CA GLU A 60 -2.92 13.49 31.62
C GLU A 60 -1.52 12.86 31.53
N ALA A 61 -1.25 12.12 30.45
CA ALA A 61 -0.02 11.36 30.31
C ALA A 61 0.54 11.38 28.88
N ALA A 62 1.81 11.03 28.71
CA ALA A 62 2.51 10.93 27.42
C ALA A 62 3.61 9.85 27.48
N GLY A 63 4.24 9.60 26.33
CA GLY A 63 5.42 8.72 26.23
C GLY A 63 5.11 7.22 26.27
N ASP A 64 6.15 6.42 26.54
CA ASP A 64 6.14 4.96 26.39
C ASP A 64 5.05 4.27 27.22
N GLN A 65 4.76 4.78 28.43
CA GLN A 65 3.75 4.18 29.31
C GLN A 65 2.37 4.18 28.65
N VAL A 66 1.94 5.30 28.08
CA VAL A 66 0.63 5.37 27.43
C VAL A 66 0.65 4.65 26.09
N TRP A 67 1.77 4.71 25.37
CA TRP A 67 1.96 3.96 24.13
C TRP A 67 1.75 2.45 24.36
N LEU A 68 2.24 1.90 25.47
CA LEU A 68 2.06 0.49 25.83
C LEU A 68 0.59 0.11 26.12
N VAL A 69 -0.20 1.03 26.70
CA VAL A 69 -1.65 0.82 26.90
C VAL A 69 -2.36 0.62 25.55
N PHE A 70 -2.07 1.49 24.57
CA PHE A 70 -2.64 1.34 23.23
C PHE A 70 -2.09 0.11 22.50
N ARG A 71 -0.82 -0.24 22.69
CA ARG A 71 -0.24 -1.46 22.11
C ARG A 71 -0.97 -2.71 22.60
N ALA A 72 -1.25 -2.80 23.89
CA ALA A 72 -2.01 -3.91 24.48
C ALA A 72 -3.47 -3.92 23.99
N TYR A 73 -4.05 -2.73 23.79
CA TYR A 73 -5.40 -2.60 23.22
C TYR A 73 -5.48 -3.11 21.77
N LEU A 74 -4.47 -2.86 20.93
CA LEU A 74 -4.41 -3.43 19.58
C LEU A 74 -4.52 -4.96 19.58
N ASP A 75 -3.88 -5.64 20.54
CA ASP A 75 -3.96 -7.10 20.65
C ASP A 75 -5.38 -7.57 21.00
N LYS A 76 -6.16 -6.77 21.75
CA LYS A 76 -7.58 -7.05 22.04
C LYS A 76 -8.45 -6.88 20.80
N VAL A 77 -8.25 -5.79 20.04
CA VAL A 77 -8.98 -5.54 18.80
C VAL A 77 -8.69 -6.63 17.77
N GLU A 78 -7.42 -7.04 17.63
CA GLU A 78 -7.04 -8.14 16.74
C GLU A 78 -7.66 -9.48 17.14
N ALA A 79 -7.78 -9.77 18.45
CA ALA A 79 -8.44 -10.99 18.90
C ALA A 79 -9.93 -11.04 18.50
N GLU A 80 -10.64 -9.91 18.57
CA GLU A 80 -12.04 -9.80 18.11
C GLU A 80 -12.14 -9.97 16.59
N ILE A 81 -11.20 -9.42 15.81
CA ILE A 81 -11.11 -9.63 14.35
C ILE A 81 -10.89 -11.12 14.06
N ALA A 82 -9.94 -11.76 14.75
CA ALA A 82 -9.60 -13.16 14.55
C ALA A 82 -10.79 -14.09 14.83
N ALA A 83 -11.61 -13.76 15.84
CA ALA A 83 -12.81 -14.52 16.19
C ALA A 83 -13.85 -14.55 15.06
N LEU A 84 -13.97 -13.45 14.29
CA LEU A 84 -14.85 -13.37 13.13
C LEU A 84 -14.24 -14.07 11.91
N VAL A 85 -12.95 -13.86 11.65
CA VAL A 85 -12.28 -14.34 10.43
C VAL A 85 -12.08 -15.86 10.40
N ARG A 86 -11.83 -16.50 11.55
CA ARG A 86 -11.48 -17.94 11.62
C ARG A 86 -12.54 -18.92 11.09
N GLY A 87 -13.77 -18.46 10.83
CA GLY A 87 -14.86 -19.30 10.34
C GLY A 87 -14.75 -19.69 8.86
N HIS A 88 -13.95 -18.95 8.08
CA HIS A 88 -13.81 -19.12 6.62
C HIS A 88 -12.36 -19.06 6.19
N SER A 89 -12.09 -19.54 4.97
CA SER A 89 -10.79 -19.48 4.32
C SER A 89 -10.38 -18.03 4.03
N PRO A 90 -9.07 -17.74 3.92
CA PRO A 90 -8.62 -16.43 3.44
C PRO A 90 -9.25 -16.07 2.09
N GLY A 91 -9.29 -17.03 1.15
CA GLY A 91 -9.89 -16.83 -0.16
C GLY A 91 -11.34 -16.36 -0.10
N PHE A 92 -12.16 -16.94 0.78
CA PHE A 92 -13.55 -16.52 0.99
C PHE A 92 -13.65 -15.06 1.40
N TRP A 93 -12.87 -14.64 2.40
CA TRP A 93 -12.91 -13.26 2.89
C TRP A 93 -12.43 -12.26 1.85
N PHE A 94 -11.33 -12.55 1.15
CA PHE A 94 -10.88 -11.73 0.01
C PHE A 94 -11.97 -11.63 -1.07
N HIS A 95 -12.65 -12.75 -1.36
CA HIS A 95 -13.73 -12.80 -2.34
C HIS A 95 -14.92 -11.94 -1.92
N LEU A 96 -15.34 -11.99 -0.66
CA LEU A 96 -16.44 -11.20 -0.13
C LEU A 96 -16.09 -9.71 -0.03
N HIS A 97 -14.99 -9.40 0.67
CA HIS A 97 -14.55 -8.05 1.00
C HIS A 97 -14.31 -7.19 -0.25
N ARG A 98 -13.63 -7.73 -1.26
CA ARG A 98 -13.29 -6.97 -2.48
C ARG A 98 -14.47 -6.73 -3.44
N ARG A 99 -15.65 -7.26 -3.12
CA ARG A 99 -16.91 -6.98 -3.83
C ARG A 99 -17.70 -5.84 -3.20
N LEU A 100 -17.26 -5.38 -2.03
CA LEU A 100 -17.73 -4.14 -1.43
C LEU A 100 -16.86 -3.00 -1.94
N ARG A 101 -17.48 -1.83 -2.12
CA ARG A 101 -16.77 -0.63 -2.53
C ARG A 101 -15.78 -0.23 -1.43
N PRO A 102 -14.49 0.03 -1.73
CA PRO A 102 -13.50 0.43 -0.75
C PRO A 102 -13.77 1.87 -0.31
N MET A 103 -14.65 2.00 0.67
CA MET A 103 -14.99 3.24 1.35
C MET A 103 -15.24 2.94 2.82
N LEU A 104 -15.19 3.98 3.66
CA LEU A 104 -15.56 3.90 5.06
C LEU A 104 -16.91 4.57 5.28
N ALA A 105 -17.71 4.05 6.21
CA ALA A 105 -18.97 4.66 6.56
C ALA A 105 -18.76 6.05 7.19
N GLU A 106 -19.61 7.02 6.84
CA GLU A 106 -19.62 8.38 7.43
C GLU A 106 -19.72 8.35 8.97
N ALA A 107 -20.34 7.30 9.52
CA ALA A 107 -20.49 7.10 10.96
C ALA A 107 -19.16 6.85 11.70
N HIS A 108 -18.06 6.56 11.00
CA HIS A 108 -16.72 6.48 11.60
C HIS A 108 -16.14 7.86 11.97
N GLY A 109 -16.73 8.97 11.50
CA GLY A 109 -16.31 10.32 11.80
C GLY A 109 -15.52 10.98 10.66
N PHE A 110 -14.62 11.90 11.01
CA PHE A 110 -14.00 12.84 10.07
C PHE A 110 -12.88 12.25 9.20
N ASN A 111 -12.27 11.12 9.57
CA ASN A 111 -11.16 10.53 8.82
C ASN A 111 -11.66 9.36 7.98
N ASN A 112 -12.18 9.68 6.79
CA ASN A 112 -12.58 8.75 5.74
C ASN A 112 -11.87 9.04 4.40
N ASP A 113 -10.74 9.74 4.49
CA ASP A 113 -9.85 10.04 3.36
C ASP A 113 -9.27 8.77 2.73
N ASP A 114 -8.71 8.95 1.54
CA ASP A 114 -8.23 7.86 0.70
C ASP A 114 -7.12 7.04 1.38
N ALA A 115 -6.20 7.68 2.10
CA ALA A 115 -5.14 7.00 2.82
C ALA A 115 -5.69 6.16 3.98
N THR A 116 -6.63 6.71 4.75
CA THR A 116 -7.30 5.97 5.83
C THR A 116 -8.06 4.76 5.29
N VAL A 117 -8.80 4.91 4.18
CA VAL A 117 -9.48 3.79 3.51
C VAL A 117 -8.49 2.69 3.13
N MET A 118 -7.37 3.05 2.47
CA MET A 118 -6.35 2.08 2.06
C MET A 118 -5.75 1.33 3.25
N LEU A 119 -5.43 2.04 4.33
CA LEU A 119 -4.88 1.44 5.55
C LEU A 119 -5.87 0.47 6.21
N VAL A 120 -7.13 0.86 6.38
CA VAL A 120 -8.15 0.00 7.00
C VAL A 120 -8.41 -1.26 6.15
N ARG A 121 -8.48 -1.11 4.82
CA ARG A 121 -8.63 -2.25 3.91
C ARG A 121 -7.39 -3.15 3.93
N GLY A 122 -6.20 -2.58 4.01
CA GLY A 122 -4.95 -3.33 4.18
C GLY A 122 -4.92 -4.15 5.46
N ILE A 123 -5.34 -3.57 6.60
CA ILE A 123 -5.47 -4.27 7.89
C ILE A 123 -6.43 -5.46 7.76
N ALA A 124 -7.59 -5.27 7.12
CA ALA A 124 -8.56 -6.34 6.91
C ALA A 124 -7.99 -7.50 6.06
N GLU A 125 -7.31 -7.18 4.96
CA GLU A 125 -6.69 -8.19 4.09
C GLU A 125 -5.58 -8.97 4.80
N LEU A 126 -4.76 -8.30 5.61
CA LEU A 126 -3.76 -8.96 6.46
C LEU A 126 -4.43 -9.85 7.51
N ALA A 127 -5.57 -9.43 8.07
CA ALA A 127 -6.31 -10.23 9.04
C ALA A 127 -6.89 -11.49 8.40
N TYR A 128 -7.41 -11.40 7.17
CA TYR A 128 -7.88 -12.57 6.42
C TYR A 128 -6.76 -13.57 6.15
N ALA A 129 -5.59 -13.08 5.71
CA ALA A 129 -4.43 -13.93 5.50
C ALA A 129 -3.96 -14.57 6.81
N LYS A 130 -3.86 -13.79 7.89
CA LYS A 130 -3.35 -14.23 9.20
C LYS A 130 -4.26 -15.22 9.93
N HIS A 131 -5.56 -14.92 9.98
CA HIS A 131 -6.50 -15.60 10.87
C HIS A 131 -7.50 -16.50 10.13
N GLY A 132 -7.51 -16.48 8.80
CA GLY A 132 -8.38 -17.33 7.98
C GLY A 132 -8.01 -18.81 8.09
N ALA A 133 -9.01 -19.68 7.97
CA ALA A 133 -8.85 -21.12 8.11
C ALA A 133 -8.25 -21.74 6.83
N LEU A 134 -6.94 -22.01 6.81
CA LEU A 134 -6.24 -22.58 5.64
C LEU A 134 -6.72 -23.98 5.25
N ASN A 135 -7.24 -24.74 6.21
CA ASN A 135 -7.79 -26.07 5.98
C ASN A 135 -9.20 -26.04 5.33
N LYS A 136 -9.86 -24.88 5.30
CA LYS A 136 -11.18 -24.73 4.70
C LYS A 136 -11.04 -24.45 3.20
N THR A 137 -11.63 -25.31 2.38
CA THR A 137 -11.43 -25.30 0.92
C THR A 137 -12.73 -25.38 0.13
N ASP A 138 -13.86 -25.45 0.82
CA ASP A 138 -15.20 -25.70 0.29
C ASP A 138 -16.16 -24.51 0.43
N ASP A 139 -15.69 -23.36 0.91
CA ASP A 139 -16.45 -22.11 1.04
C ASP A 139 -16.41 -21.22 -0.21
N LEU A 140 -15.52 -21.53 -1.14
CA LEU A 140 -15.55 -21.04 -2.50
C LEU A 140 -15.72 -22.20 -3.49
N GLY A 141 -16.45 -21.96 -4.57
CA GLY A 141 -16.68 -22.98 -5.57
C GLY A 141 -17.31 -22.44 -6.85
N PRO A 142 -17.28 -23.21 -7.95
CA PRO A 142 -18.10 -22.88 -9.11
C PRO A 142 -19.58 -22.87 -8.71
N VAL A 143 -20.35 -21.95 -9.28
CA VAL A 143 -21.79 -21.77 -8.98
C VAL A 143 -22.61 -23.05 -9.13
N ARG A 144 -22.16 -24.00 -9.97
CA ARG A 144 -22.80 -25.31 -10.14
C ARG A 144 -22.88 -26.16 -8.87
N ARG A 145 -22.01 -25.89 -7.88
CA ARG A 145 -22.04 -26.52 -6.54
C ARG A 145 -23.13 -25.95 -5.63
N THR A 146 -23.74 -24.82 -5.99
CA THR A 146 -24.85 -24.23 -5.24
C THR A 146 -26.21 -24.67 -5.81
N ARG A 147 -27.25 -24.52 -4.99
CA ARG A 147 -28.67 -24.63 -5.39
C ARG A 147 -29.30 -23.25 -5.30
N LEU A 148 -30.40 -23.03 -6.01
CA LEU A 148 -31.10 -21.73 -5.96
C LEU A 148 -31.45 -21.31 -4.53
N GLN A 149 -31.82 -22.27 -3.70
CA GLN A 149 -32.18 -22.07 -2.30
C GLN A 149 -30.98 -21.82 -1.38
N THR A 150 -29.76 -22.11 -1.84
CA THR A 150 -28.53 -21.99 -1.03
C THR A 150 -27.58 -20.93 -1.54
N LEU A 151 -27.71 -20.45 -2.78
CA LEU A 151 -26.89 -19.36 -3.32
C LEU A 151 -27.13 -18.09 -2.49
N LEU A 152 -26.06 -17.63 -1.82
CA LEU A 152 -26.10 -16.52 -0.87
C LEU A 152 -27.22 -16.69 0.19
N ASP A 153 -27.28 -17.87 0.82
CA ASP A 153 -28.25 -18.18 1.88
C ASP A 153 -29.70 -18.02 1.41
N GLY A 154 -29.97 -18.37 0.13
CA GLY A 154 -31.25 -18.19 -0.54
C GLY A 154 -31.63 -16.73 -0.85
N THR A 155 -30.86 -15.77 -0.32
CA THR A 155 -31.15 -14.34 -0.44
C THR A 155 -30.98 -13.83 -1.87
N TRP A 156 -30.11 -14.49 -2.64
CA TRP A 156 -29.97 -14.20 -4.07
C TRP A 156 -31.32 -14.30 -4.79
N TYR A 157 -32.09 -15.34 -4.50
CA TYR A 157 -33.38 -15.55 -5.16
C TYR A 157 -34.41 -14.49 -4.78
N GLU A 158 -34.44 -14.08 -3.51
CA GLU A 158 -35.32 -13.00 -3.04
C GLU A 158 -34.98 -11.68 -3.72
N ALA A 159 -33.71 -11.26 -3.65
CA ALA A 159 -33.25 -10.00 -4.22
C ALA A 159 -33.50 -9.92 -5.73
N MET A 160 -33.24 -11.01 -6.46
CA MET A 160 -33.48 -11.06 -7.91
C MET A 160 -34.96 -11.11 -8.27
N ALA A 161 -35.80 -11.75 -7.44
CA ALA A 161 -37.25 -11.75 -7.66
C ALA A 161 -37.83 -10.34 -7.49
N GLU A 162 -37.34 -9.58 -6.53
CA GLU A 162 -37.70 -8.17 -6.34
C GLU A 162 -37.20 -7.31 -7.52
N ALA A 163 -35.91 -7.39 -7.85
CA ALA A 163 -35.29 -6.61 -8.92
C ALA A 163 -35.92 -6.85 -10.30
N TYR A 164 -36.35 -8.09 -10.60
CA TYR A 164 -36.95 -8.44 -11.87
C TYR A 164 -38.48 -8.43 -11.89
N GLY A 165 -39.12 -8.15 -10.76
CA GLY A 165 -40.58 -8.15 -10.63
C GLY A 165 -41.20 -9.53 -10.81
N GLY A 166 -40.54 -10.59 -10.35
CA GLY A 166 -41.12 -11.93 -10.34
C GLY A 166 -40.15 -13.09 -10.15
N LYS A 167 -40.60 -14.08 -9.35
CA LYS A 167 -39.90 -15.35 -9.06
C LYS A 167 -39.50 -16.14 -10.30
N LEU A 168 -40.32 -16.15 -11.35
CA LEU A 168 -40.03 -16.89 -12.59
C LEU A 168 -38.80 -16.33 -13.32
N LYS A 169 -38.65 -15.01 -13.38
CA LYS A 169 -37.49 -14.36 -14.01
C LYS A 169 -36.21 -14.62 -13.24
N ALA A 170 -36.27 -14.57 -11.90
CA ALA A 170 -35.14 -14.93 -11.05
C ALA A 170 -34.68 -16.39 -11.26
N LYS A 171 -35.62 -17.35 -11.40
CA LYS A 171 -35.28 -18.75 -11.74
C LYS A 171 -34.56 -18.86 -13.08
N LYS A 172 -35.04 -18.15 -14.13
CA LYS A 172 -34.38 -18.14 -15.44
C LYS A 172 -32.98 -17.54 -15.37
N ALA A 173 -32.80 -16.44 -14.63
CA ALA A 173 -31.49 -15.82 -14.42
C ALA A 173 -30.52 -16.77 -13.69
N TYR A 174 -31.01 -17.55 -12.71
CA TYR A 174 -30.19 -18.54 -12.03
C TYR A 174 -29.75 -19.69 -12.95
N GLN A 175 -30.64 -20.15 -13.84
CA GLN A 175 -30.28 -21.16 -14.84
C GLN A 175 -29.16 -20.64 -15.75
N ALA A 176 -29.28 -19.41 -16.27
CA ALA A 176 -28.24 -18.78 -17.08
C ALA A 176 -26.91 -18.63 -16.30
N LEU A 177 -26.98 -18.25 -15.02
CA LEU A 177 -25.81 -18.15 -14.15
C LEU A 177 -25.12 -19.51 -13.96
N ARG A 178 -25.86 -20.61 -13.78
CA ARG A 178 -25.30 -21.97 -13.60
C ARG A 178 -24.55 -22.50 -14.82
N GLU A 179 -24.88 -22.01 -16.01
CA GLU A 179 -24.14 -22.39 -17.22
C GLU A 179 -22.73 -21.79 -17.25
N THR A 180 -22.45 -20.79 -16.41
CA THR A 180 -21.13 -20.17 -16.29
C THR A 180 -20.18 -20.92 -15.34
N ASP A 181 -18.87 -20.68 -15.50
CA ASP A 181 -17.82 -21.14 -14.56
C ASP A 181 -17.55 -20.12 -13.44
N GLN A 182 -18.54 -19.30 -13.08
CA GLN A 182 -18.34 -18.26 -12.08
C GLN A 182 -18.08 -18.86 -10.70
N ILE A 183 -16.99 -18.41 -10.07
CA ILE A 183 -16.69 -18.70 -8.67
C ILE A 183 -17.62 -17.87 -7.77
N VAL A 184 -18.27 -18.55 -6.84
CA VAL A 184 -19.19 -18.00 -5.85
C VAL A 184 -18.84 -18.50 -4.45
N MET A 185 -19.38 -17.85 -3.43
CA MET A 185 -19.31 -18.31 -2.05
C MET A 185 -20.32 -19.45 -1.83
N THR A 186 -19.82 -20.66 -1.57
CA THR A 186 -20.61 -21.90 -1.44
C THR A 186 -21.12 -22.15 -0.02
N ASP A 187 -20.44 -21.61 0.99
CA ASP A 187 -20.86 -21.63 2.42
C ASP A 187 -21.17 -20.21 2.93
N PHE A 188 -21.77 -19.37 2.08
CA PHE A 188 -22.18 -18.02 2.49
C PHE A 188 -23.41 -18.07 3.41
N ARG A 189 -23.33 -17.31 4.49
CA ARG A 189 -24.40 -17.01 5.43
C ARG A 189 -24.65 -15.52 5.42
N ARG A 190 -25.89 -15.12 5.69
CA ARG A 190 -26.22 -13.71 5.91
C ARG A 190 -25.33 -13.03 6.95
N SER A 191 -24.96 -13.75 8.02
CA SER A 191 -24.06 -13.25 9.06
C SER A 191 -22.70 -12.86 8.49
N ASP A 192 -22.19 -13.52 7.44
CA ASP A 192 -20.88 -13.23 6.87
C ASP A 192 -20.83 -11.81 6.26
N LEU A 193 -21.93 -11.35 5.65
CA LEU A 193 -22.02 -9.98 5.16
C LEU A 193 -22.07 -8.98 6.33
N ILE A 194 -22.70 -9.32 7.45
CA ILE A 194 -22.70 -8.45 8.63
C ILE A 194 -21.31 -8.44 9.26
N ASP A 195 -20.66 -9.60 9.32
CA ASP A 195 -19.35 -9.78 9.93
C ASP A 195 -18.24 -9.12 9.12
N VAL A 196 -18.33 -9.04 7.78
CA VAL A 196 -17.35 -8.26 7.00
C VAL A 196 -17.41 -6.76 7.34
N PHE A 197 -18.59 -6.20 7.66
CA PHE A 197 -18.70 -4.84 8.18
C PHE A 197 -18.25 -4.74 9.65
N ALA A 198 -18.50 -5.76 10.47
CA ALA A 198 -17.97 -5.80 11.83
C ALA A 198 -16.43 -5.80 11.84
N ILE A 199 -15.82 -6.56 10.93
CA ILE A 199 -14.37 -6.60 10.71
C ILE A 199 -13.88 -5.22 10.26
N GLU A 200 -14.53 -4.57 9.29
CA GLU A 200 -14.17 -3.20 8.88
C GLU A 200 -14.18 -2.22 10.05
N GLY A 201 -15.20 -2.29 10.91
CA GLY A 201 -15.30 -1.43 12.09
C GLY A 201 -14.18 -1.66 13.11
N LEU A 202 -13.82 -2.93 13.34
CA LEU A 202 -12.69 -3.29 14.18
C LEU A 202 -11.34 -2.92 13.53
N CYS A 203 -11.19 -3.03 12.22
CA CYS A 203 -10.00 -2.60 11.49
C CYS A 203 -9.85 -1.08 11.53
N TYR A 204 -10.94 -0.31 11.46
CA TYR A 204 -10.94 1.13 11.70
C TYR A 204 -10.48 1.45 13.13
N GLU A 205 -10.98 0.71 14.12
CA GLU A 205 -10.56 0.89 15.51
C GLU A 205 -9.07 0.55 15.72
N TYR A 206 -8.59 -0.50 15.06
CA TYR A 206 -7.20 -0.88 15.05
C TYR A 206 -6.32 0.23 14.44
N TRP A 207 -6.72 0.77 13.30
CA TRP A 207 -6.07 1.93 12.69
C TRP A 207 -6.09 3.14 13.64
N ARG A 208 -7.22 3.46 14.27
CA ARG A 208 -7.37 4.60 15.19
C ARG A 208 -6.47 4.48 16.41
N ALA A 209 -6.37 3.29 17.00
CA ALA A 209 -5.43 3.03 18.09
C ALA A 209 -3.97 3.18 17.62
N SER A 210 -3.62 2.70 16.42
CA SER A 210 -2.28 2.92 15.84
C SER A 210 -1.98 4.41 15.57
N ALA A 211 -2.98 5.18 15.14
CA ALA A 211 -2.86 6.63 14.95
C ALA A 211 -2.63 7.35 16.28
N ALA A 212 -3.32 6.94 17.35
CA ALA A 212 -3.07 7.44 18.69
C ALA A 212 -1.63 7.17 19.16
N MET A 213 -1.13 5.95 18.91
CA MET A 213 0.26 5.59 19.19
C MET A 213 1.25 6.47 18.43
N ARG A 214 1.00 6.77 17.16
CA ARG A 214 1.82 7.72 16.36
C ARG A 214 1.82 9.13 16.95
N CYS A 215 0.68 9.65 17.39
CA CYS A 215 0.59 10.97 18.01
C CYS A 215 1.37 11.01 19.33
N ILE A 216 1.20 10.00 20.19
CA ILE A 216 1.97 9.85 21.45
C ILE A 216 3.47 9.78 21.15
N GLY A 217 3.85 9.03 20.12
CA GLY A 217 5.22 8.91 19.62
C GLY A 217 5.87 10.22 19.23
N LYS A 218 5.09 11.08 18.56
CA LYS A 218 5.52 12.41 18.13
C LYS A 218 5.59 13.40 19.30
N GLY A 219 4.89 13.15 20.40
CA GLY A 219 4.99 13.90 21.66
C GLY A 219 3.66 14.44 22.20
N SER A 220 2.53 14.07 21.60
CA SER A 220 1.21 14.51 22.07
C SER A 220 0.90 13.92 23.45
N MET A 221 0.31 14.75 24.32
CA MET A 221 -0.29 14.28 25.57
C MET A 221 -1.70 13.75 25.31
N ILE A 222 -2.13 12.81 26.12
CA ILE A 222 -3.43 12.17 26.00
C ILE A 222 -4.12 12.06 27.35
N LYS A 223 -5.45 12.16 27.34
CA LYS A 223 -6.30 11.87 28.50
C LYS A 223 -7.61 11.24 28.06
N TRP A 224 -8.22 10.48 28.96
CA TRP A 224 -9.57 9.96 28.74
C TRP A 224 -10.61 11.08 28.91
N ASP A 225 -11.61 11.10 28.03
CA ASP A 225 -12.79 11.95 28.12
C ASP A 225 -14.05 11.06 28.24
N PRO A 226 -14.67 11.01 29.44
CA PRO A 226 -15.90 10.25 29.67
C PRO A 226 -17.08 10.69 28.82
N ALA A 227 -17.18 11.99 28.46
CA ALA A 227 -18.30 12.51 27.66
C ALA A 227 -18.21 12.05 26.21
N LEU A 228 -16.99 11.90 25.68
CA LEU A 228 -16.75 11.35 24.35
C LEU A 228 -16.71 9.81 24.34
N GLY A 229 -16.52 9.19 25.50
CA GLY A 229 -16.23 7.76 25.59
C GLY A 229 -14.97 7.38 24.80
N SER A 230 -13.99 8.28 24.79
CA SER A 230 -12.75 8.20 24.01
C SER A 230 -11.67 9.05 24.66
N HIS A 231 -10.44 8.98 24.16
CA HIS A 231 -9.37 9.89 24.54
C HIS A 231 -9.38 11.19 23.72
N ARG A 232 -8.74 12.24 24.27
CA ARG A 232 -8.43 13.53 23.64
C ARG A 232 -6.94 13.78 23.63
N TYR A 233 -6.48 14.63 22.73
CA TYR A 233 -5.07 14.98 22.58
C TYR A 233 -4.82 16.41 23.04
N LYS A 234 -3.62 16.67 23.55
CA LYS A 234 -3.08 18.01 23.75
C LYS A 234 -1.69 18.09 23.17
N ASP A 235 -1.58 18.94 22.16
CA ASP A 235 -0.34 19.24 21.47
C ASP A 235 0.30 20.48 22.09
N SER A 236 1.11 20.26 23.13
CA SER A 236 1.90 21.30 23.77
C SER A 236 3.36 21.32 23.32
N VAL A 237 3.82 20.28 22.60
CA VAL A 237 5.23 20.09 22.22
C VAL A 237 5.43 20.08 20.70
N VAL A 238 4.41 19.65 19.95
CA VAL A 238 4.47 19.54 18.49
C VAL A 238 3.33 20.36 17.89
N ASN A 239 3.63 21.20 16.91
CA ASN A 239 2.60 22.03 16.27
C ASN A 239 1.68 21.13 15.41
N PRO A 240 0.34 21.19 15.56
CA PRO A 240 -0.59 20.40 14.74
C PRO A 240 -0.34 20.51 13.23
N LEU A 241 0.09 21.68 12.76
CA LEU A 241 0.44 21.91 11.35
C LEU A 241 1.56 21.00 10.85
N THR A 242 2.46 20.52 11.73
CA THR A 242 3.52 19.58 11.32
C THR A 242 2.97 18.21 10.90
N PHE A 243 1.82 17.80 11.44
CA PHE A 243 1.11 16.60 10.99
C PHE A 243 0.49 16.83 9.62
N GLU A 244 -0.23 17.94 9.44
CA GLU A 244 -0.83 18.29 8.16
C GLU A 244 0.22 18.41 7.04
N LEU A 245 1.38 19.02 7.34
CA LEU A 245 2.51 19.10 6.41
C LEU A 245 3.09 17.73 6.07
N HIS A 246 3.20 16.84 7.06
CA HIS A 246 3.69 15.48 6.84
C HIS A 246 2.71 14.68 5.96
N ASP A 247 1.42 14.77 6.24
CA ASP A 247 0.38 14.06 5.50
C ASP A 247 0.26 14.59 4.06
N ALA A 248 0.30 15.91 3.87
CA ALA A 248 0.31 16.54 2.53
C ALA A 248 1.49 16.08 1.67
N ARG A 249 2.71 16.04 2.25
CA ARG A 249 3.90 15.55 1.55
C ARG A 249 3.83 14.06 1.23
N ASN A 250 3.19 13.25 2.07
CA ASN A 250 2.97 11.83 1.77
C ASN A 250 1.93 11.63 0.66
N ALA A 251 0.93 12.52 0.54
CA ALA A 251 -0.09 12.41 -0.50
C ALA A 251 0.46 12.66 -1.91
N GLU A 252 1.57 13.40 -2.04
CA GLU A 252 2.24 13.73 -3.31
C GLU A 252 3.47 12.84 -3.59
N THR A 253 3.60 11.70 -2.90
CA THR A 253 4.75 10.82 -3.07
C THR A 253 4.79 10.20 -4.47
N PHE A 254 5.90 10.46 -5.19
CA PHE A 254 6.22 9.80 -6.45
C PHE A 254 7.40 8.81 -6.30
N GLY A 255 7.30 7.70 -7.02
CA GLY A 255 8.27 6.61 -7.00
C GLY A 255 8.00 5.56 -5.92
N PHE A 256 8.76 4.47 -5.98
CA PHE A 256 8.62 3.34 -5.08
C PHE A 256 9.82 3.25 -4.14
N HIS A 257 9.59 2.96 -2.87
CA HIS A 257 10.66 2.72 -1.91
C HIS A 257 10.47 1.41 -1.13
N THR A 258 11.56 0.79 -0.69
CA THR A 258 11.47 -0.29 0.31
C THR A 258 11.68 0.26 1.71
N ARG A 259 11.28 -0.50 2.73
CA ARG A 259 11.54 -0.12 4.14
C ARG A 259 13.03 0.02 4.48
N LEU A 260 13.94 -0.52 3.66
CA LEU A 260 15.39 -0.36 3.85
C LEU A 260 15.89 1.03 3.48
N GLY A 261 15.09 1.83 2.77
CA GLY A 261 15.48 3.14 2.27
C GLY A 261 16.15 3.10 0.90
N THR A 262 15.69 2.20 0.02
CA THR A 262 15.97 2.27 -1.43
C THR A 262 14.84 3.03 -2.12
N TRP A 263 15.13 3.66 -3.26
CA TRP A 263 14.14 4.43 -4.03
C TRP A 263 14.26 4.11 -5.52
N LEU A 264 13.11 4.01 -6.19
CA LEU A 264 12.99 3.75 -7.61
C LEU A 264 12.18 4.89 -8.24
N ASP A 265 12.74 5.49 -9.28
CA ASP A 265 12.02 6.43 -10.13
C ASP A 265 11.04 5.67 -11.02
N GLU A 266 9.74 5.84 -10.81
CA GLU A 266 8.69 5.22 -11.63
C GLU A 266 8.29 6.08 -12.84
N GLU A 267 8.58 7.39 -12.84
CA GLU A 267 8.21 8.27 -13.98
C GLU A 267 9.02 7.92 -15.24
N ASN A 268 10.28 7.53 -15.06
CA ASN A 268 11.19 7.14 -16.14
C ASN A 268 11.07 5.67 -16.56
N ALA A 269 10.25 4.87 -15.85
CA ALA A 269 10.06 3.45 -16.18
C ALA A 269 9.23 3.23 -17.46
N GLY A 270 8.60 4.29 -17.99
CA GLY A 270 7.78 4.24 -19.20
C GLY A 270 8.55 4.20 -20.53
N GLU A 271 9.85 4.57 -20.54
CA GLU A 271 10.63 4.71 -21.78
C GLU A 271 11.86 3.81 -21.87
N THR A 272 12.35 3.23 -20.76
CA THR A 272 13.41 2.22 -20.82
C THR A 272 12.84 0.92 -21.37
N GLU A 273 13.28 0.61 -22.59
CA GLU A 273 12.93 -0.54 -23.43
C GLU A 273 12.47 -1.77 -22.64
N ALA A 274 11.24 -2.21 -22.95
CA ALA A 274 10.63 -3.46 -22.53
C ALA A 274 11.35 -4.72 -23.10
N GLU A 275 12.66 -4.64 -23.28
CA GLU A 275 13.50 -5.76 -23.68
C GLU A 275 13.79 -6.63 -22.45
N GLY A 276 13.01 -7.71 -22.28
CA GLY A 276 13.37 -8.78 -21.33
C GLY A 276 12.24 -9.37 -20.49
N GLY A 277 11.04 -8.78 -20.48
CA GLY A 277 9.89 -9.35 -19.75
C GLY A 277 9.83 -9.03 -18.25
N ASP A 278 10.68 -8.15 -17.73
CA ASP A 278 10.75 -7.80 -16.30
C ASP A 278 9.76 -6.70 -15.85
N THR A 279 8.92 -6.17 -16.74
CA THR A 279 7.80 -5.30 -16.36
C THR A 279 6.57 -6.14 -16.02
N ILE A 280 6.09 -6.01 -14.79
CA ILE A 280 4.92 -6.73 -14.29
C ILE A 280 3.68 -5.83 -14.25
N LYS A 281 2.51 -6.46 -14.22
CA LYS A 281 1.23 -5.81 -13.92
C LYS A 281 0.80 -6.14 -12.50
N PHE A 282 0.24 -5.18 -11.80
CA PHE A 282 -0.31 -5.35 -10.45
C PHE A 282 -1.66 -4.62 -10.34
N ALA A 283 -2.43 -4.94 -9.31
CA ALA A 283 -3.68 -4.25 -9.01
C ALA A 283 -3.48 -3.26 -7.87
N GLN A 284 -3.87 -2.01 -8.04
CA GLN A 284 -3.82 -1.00 -6.99
C GLN A 284 -5.24 -0.70 -6.52
N LEU A 285 -5.45 -0.73 -5.21
CA LEU A 285 -6.76 -0.41 -4.63
C LEU A 285 -7.07 1.07 -4.89
N LYS A 286 -8.26 1.34 -5.41
CA LYS A 286 -8.79 2.71 -5.59
C LYS A 286 -9.69 3.05 -4.41
N PRO A 287 -9.23 3.81 -3.41
CA PRO A 287 -10.10 4.26 -2.33
C PRO A 287 -11.18 5.22 -2.84
N ASN A 288 -12.34 5.22 -2.17
CA ASN A 288 -13.49 6.06 -2.48
C ASN A 288 -13.83 6.16 -3.99
N PRO A 289 -13.86 5.03 -4.73
CA PRO A 289 -13.79 5.05 -6.19
C PRO A 289 -15.05 5.66 -6.78
N LYS A 290 -14.91 6.63 -7.68
CA LYS A 290 -16.06 7.28 -8.32
C LYS A 290 -16.68 6.37 -9.39
N THR A 291 -17.95 6.60 -9.72
CA THR A 291 -18.57 5.94 -10.86
C THR A 291 -18.11 6.62 -12.14
N GLU A 292 -17.42 5.87 -12.98
CA GLU A 292 -16.81 6.38 -14.21
C GLU A 292 -16.81 5.34 -15.33
N GLU A 293 -16.41 5.79 -16.52
CA GLU A 293 -16.25 4.91 -17.68
C GLU A 293 -14.96 4.08 -17.53
N TYR A 294 -15.02 2.80 -17.87
CA TYR A 294 -13.85 1.91 -17.89
C TYR A 294 -13.84 1.01 -19.13
N PRO A 295 -12.66 0.59 -19.60
CA PRO A 295 -12.55 -0.35 -20.71
C PRO A 295 -13.14 -1.71 -20.32
N ALA A 296 -14.12 -2.20 -21.08
CA ALA A 296 -14.75 -3.49 -20.83
C ALA A 296 -14.68 -4.37 -22.08
N TRP A 297 -14.30 -5.63 -21.91
CA TRP A 297 -14.30 -6.57 -23.04
C TRP A 297 -15.71 -6.90 -23.51
N ASN A 298 -16.01 -6.66 -24.78
CA ASN A 298 -17.24 -7.13 -25.42
C ASN A 298 -16.91 -8.39 -26.24
N SER A 299 -17.18 -9.57 -25.66
CA SER A 299 -16.94 -10.85 -26.33
C SER A 299 -17.78 -11.06 -27.58
N VAL A 300 -18.99 -10.48 -27.64
CA VAL A 300 -19.87 -10.58 -28.81
C VAL A 300 -19.31 -9.77 -29.98
N ALA A 301 -18.85 -8.55 -29.71
CA ALA A 301 -18.26 -7.68 -30.73
C ALA A 301 -16.77 -7.95 -30.98
N GLY A 302 -16.12 -8.77 -30.15
CA GLY A 302 -14.69 -9.07 -30.25
C GLY A 302 -13.79 -7.83 -30.11
N ARG A 303 -14.23 -6.80 -29.37
CA ARG A 303 -13.52 -5.53 -29.17
C ARG A 303 -13.68 -4.99 -27.75
N ILE A 304 -12.79 -4.08 -27.35
CA ILE A 304 -12.96 -3.31 -26.11
C ILE A 304 -14.09 -2.31 -26.32
N GLY A 305 -15.13 -2.41 -25.49
CA GLY A 305 -16.21 -1.44 -25.37
C GLY A 305 -16.08 -0.61 -24.09
N ARG A 306 -17.17 0.07 -23.75
CA ARG A 306 -17.24 0.98 -22.60
C ARG A 306 -18.14 0.37 -21.53
N GLY A 307 -17.60 0.19 -20.33
CA GLY A 307 -18.35 -0.10 -19.11
C GLY A 307 -18.54 1.16 -18.28
N TYR A 308 -19.52 1.15 -17.38
CA TYR A 308 -19.76 2.27 -16.46
C TYR A 308 -20.04 1.75 -15.04
N GLY A 309 -19.29 2.24 -14.05
CA GLY A 309 -19.32 1.70 -12.69
C GLY A 309 -18.17 2.23 -11.84
N ALA A 310 -18.17 1.88 -10.55
CA ALA A 310 -17.02 2.13 -9.68
C ALA A 310 -16.12 0.89 -9.67
N THR A 311 -14.92 1.02 -10.22
CA THR A 311 -13.90 -0.03 -10.13
C THR A 311 -13.17 0.08 -8.80
N ASN A 312 -12.98 -1.05 -8.12
CA ASN A 312 -12.30 -1.07 -6.82
C ASN A 312 -10.77 -1.02 -6.98
N PHE A 313 -10.26 -1.31 -8.17
CA PHE A 313 -8.84 -1.37 -8.47
C PHE A 313 -8.52 -0.71 -9.83
N GLU A 314 -7.31 -0.20 -9.94
CA GLU A 314 -6.64 0.13 -11.20
C GLU A 314 -5.49 -0.85 -11.45
N ILE A 315 -5.04 -0.93 -12.70
CA ILE A 315 -3.96 -1.85 -13.08
C ILE A 315 -2.71 -1.04 -13.40
N GLY A 316 -1.72 -1.13 -12.51
CA GLY A 316 -0.43 -0.47 -12.65
C GLY A 316 0.62 -1.35 -13.34
N SER A 317 1.77 -0.76 -13.60
CA SER A 317 2.97 -1.40 -14.14
C SER A 317 4.14 -1.17 -13.20
N PHE A 318 5.01 -2.17 -13.01
CA PHE A 318 6.17 -2.06 -12.14
C PHE A 318 7.39 -2.75 -12.76
N SER A 319 8.58 -2.16 -12.63
CA SER A 319 9.83 -2.71 -13.18
C SER A 319 10.56 -3.57 -12.16
N LEU A 320 10.49 -4.90 -12.30
CA LEU A 320 11.27 -5.81 -11.45
C LEU A 320 12.76 -5.74 -11.76
N ALA A 321 13.16 -5.38 -12.99
CA ALA A 321 14.55 -5.18 -13.36
C ALA A 321 15.19 -4.03 -12.57
N GLN A 322 14.49 -2.89 -12.50
CA GLN A 322 14.95 -1.74 -11.71
C GLN A 322 14.94 -2.09 -10.21
N PHE A 323 13.89 -2.76 -9.73
CA PHE A 323 13.85 -3.24 -8.34
C PHE A 323 15.00 -4.16 -7.98
N ARG A 324 15.34 -5.12 -8.86
CA ARG A 324 16.49 -6.01 -8.73
C ARG A 324 17.78 -5.21 -8.64
N LYS A 325 17.99 -4.26 -9.55
CA LYS A 325 19.19 -3.41 -9.61
C LYS A 325 19.37 -2.60 -8.31
N GLU A 326 18.36 -1.84 -7.91
CA GLU A 326 18.44 -0.94 -6.74
C GLU A 326 18.47 -1.69 -5.40
N ASN A 327 18.25 -3.00 -5.38
CA ASN A 327 18.29 -3.82 -4.17
C ASN A 327 19.28 -4.99 -4.27
N ALA A 328 20.20 -4.99 -5.25
CA ALA A 328 21.14 -6.08 -5.47
C ALA A 328 22.06 -6.35 -4.26
N PHE A 329 22.35 -5.32 -3.46
CA PHE A 329 23.13 -5.44 -2.22
C PHE A 329 22.45 -6.33 -1.16
N MET A 330 21.14 -6.60 -1.29
CA MET A 330 20.39 -7.46 -0.38
C MET A 330 20.38 -8.94 -0.79
N SER A 331 20.88 -9.30 -1.99
CA SER A 331 20.84 -10.68 -2.47
C SER A 331 21.54 -11.67 -1.52
N GLU A 332 22.72 -11.32 -1.02
CA GLU A 332 23.47 -12.20 -0.10
C GLU A 332 22.83 -12.31 1.29
N PRO A 333 22.48 -11.21 1.99
CA PRO A 333 21.71 -11.27 3.23
C PRO A 333 20.42 -12.08 3.09
N PHE A 334 19.71 -11.91 1.98
CA PHE A 334 18.47 -12.61 1.68
C PHE A 334 18.71 -14.12 1.57
N ARG A 335 19.72 -14.53 0.79
CA ARG A 335 20.12 -15.92 0.63
C ARG A 335 20.55 -16.56 1.95
N LEU A 336 21.34 -15.85 2.77
CA LEU A 336 21.80 -16.36 4.07
C LEU A 336 20.65 -16.57 5.06
N LYS A 337 19.65 -15.68 5.06
CA LYS A 337 18.50 -15.80 5.99
C LYS A 337 17.50 -16.86 5.53
N TYR A 338 17.16 -16.88 4.25
CA TYR A 338 16.04 -17.67 3.74
C TYR A 338 16.46 -18.94 3.00
N GLY A 339 17.74 -19.08 2.64
CA GLY A 339 18.24 -20.22 1.86
C GLY A 339 17.76 -20.22 0.40
N ILE A 340 17.33 -19.07 -0.10
CA ILE A 340 16.71 -18.89 -1.44
C ILE A 340 17.38 -17.70 -2.12
N ASP A 341 17.66 -17.81 -3.42
CA ASP A 341 18.15 -16.69 -4.23
C ASP A 341 17.06 -15.60 -4.34
N PHE A 342 17.45 -14.34 -4.10
CA PHE A 342 16.55 -13.20 -4.23
C PHE A 342 15.97 -13.07 -5.65
N ASP A 343 16.76 -13.34 -6.69
CA ASP A 343 16.28 -13.29 -8.07
C ASP A 343 15.23 -14.38 -8.35
N ALA A 344 15.33 -15.55 -7.70
CA ALA A 344 14.32 -16.61 -7.83
C ALA A 344 12.98 -16.16 -7.23
N VAL A 345 13.00 -15.37 -6.15
CA VAL A 345 11.80 -14.75 -5.57
C VAL A 345 11.20 -13.72 -6.52
N LEU A 346 12.02 -12.84 -7.12
CA LEU A 346 11.53 -11.88 -8.13
C LEU A 346 10.94 -12.59 -9.35
N PHE A 347 11.54 -13.70 -9.78
CA PHE A 347 10.99 -14.55 -10.84
C PHE A 347 9.64 -15.15 -10.46
N ALA A 348 9.45 -15.59 -9.21
CA ALA A 348 8.14 -16.06 -8.73
C ALA A 348 7.09 -14.93 -8.69
N VAL A 349 7.49 -13.69 -8.33
CA VAL A 349 6.63 -12.50 -8.40
C VAL A 349 6.23 -12.19 -9.85
N TRP A 350 7.19 -12.24 -10.77
CA TRP A 350 6.93 -12.12 -12.21
C TRP A 350 5.91 -13.17 -12.69
N ALA A 351 6.12 -14.44 -12.35
CA ALA A 351 5.23 -15.52 -12.75
C ALA A 351 3.81 -15.31 -12.18
N ALA A 352 3.70 -14.90 -10.92
CA ALA A 352 2.42 -14.56 -10.30
C ALA A 352 1.71 -13.41 -11.04
N ALA A 353 2.42 -12.32 -11.32
CA ALA A 353 1.87 -11.19 -12.07
C ALA A 353 1.42 -11.59 -13.49
N PHE A 354 2.26 -12.37 -14.19
CA PHE A 354 2.00 -12.87 -15.53
C PHE A 354 0.77 -13.78 -15.53
N PHE A 355 0.72 -14.77 -14.64
CA PHE A 355 -0.42 -15.69 -14.53
C PHE A 355 -1.70 -14.99 -14.11
N GLY A 356 -1.62 -14.10 -13.12
CA GLY A 356 -2.76 -13.35 -12.62
C GLY A 356 -3.38 -12.43 -13.67
N THR A 357 -2.56 -11.90 -14.59
CA THR A 357 -2.98 -10.96 -15.64
C THR A 357 -3.41 -11.66 -16.91
N TYR A 358 -2.57 -12.55 -17.45
CA TYR A 358 -2.70 -13.05 -18.82
C TYR A 358 -3.30 -14.44 -18.94
N VAL A 359 -3.10 -15.30 -17.93
CA VAL A 359 -3.36 -16.74 -18.04
C VAL A 359 -4.63 -17.17 -17.30
N GLY A 360 -4.74 -16.81 -16.01
CA GLY A 360 -5.84 -17.23 -15.13
C GLY A 360 -6.08 -18.75 -15.12
N ILE A 361 -7.35 -19.17 -15.04
CA ILE A 361 -7.79 -20.59 -15.02
C ILE A 361 -7.54 -21.30 -16.38
N THR A 362 -7.07 -20.61 -17.42
CA THR A 362 -7.39 -21.00 -18.81
C THR A 362 -6.22 -21.37 -19.72
N MET A 363 -5.11 -21.87 -19.17
CA MET A 363 -3.98 -22.41 -19.94
C MET A 363 -4.37 -23.45 -21.01
N HIS A 364 -5.52 -24.11 -20.85
CA HIS A 364 -5.91 -25.26 -21.65
C HIS A 364 -6.86 -24.95 -22.83
N HIS A 365 -7.16 -23.68 -23.14
CA HIS A 365 -8.01 -23.39 -24.31
C HIS A 365 -7.29 -23.61 -25.64
N SER A 366 -7.98 -24.27 -26.57
CA SER A 366 -7.44 -24.75 -27.84
C SER A 366 -7.36 -23.68 -28.94
N THR A 367 -8.07 -22.55 -28.80
CA THR A 367 -8.09 -21.49 -29.82
C THR A 367 -7.63 -20.14 -29.28
N TRP A 368 -7.00 -19.35 -30.17
CA TRP A 368 -6.55 -17.99 -29.87
C TRP A 368 -7.72 -17.07 -29.47
N ALA A 369 -8.86 -17.17 -30.15
CA ALA A 369 -10.05 -16.37 -29.86
C ALA A 369 -10.54 -16.57 -28.42
N GLN A 370 -10.61 -17.83 -27.95
CA GLN A 370 -11.00 -18.13 -26.57
C GLN A 370 -9.98 -17.59 -25.56
N ARG A 371 -8.69 -17.70 -25.85
CA ARG A 371 -7.63 -17.15 -24.98
C ARG A 371 -7.75 -15.63 -24.87
N ARG A 372 -7.86 -14.92 -25.99
CA ARG A 372 -8.05 -13.46 -26.03
C ARG A 372 -9.29 -13.04 -25.23
N ASP A 373 -10.43 -13.67 -25.49
CA ASP A 373 -11.68 -13.32 -24.82
C ASP A 373 -11.58 -13.51 -23.30
N ARG A 374 -10.90 -14.57 -22.84
CA ARG A 374 -10.68 -14.82 -21.43
C ARG A 374 -9.69 -13.85 -20.80
N THR A 375 -8.56 -13.58 -21.43
CA THR A 375 -7.57 -12.59 -20.95
C THR A 375 -8.22 -11.21 -20.78
N MET A 376 -9.01 -10.78 -21.77
CA MET A 376 -9.68 -9.47 -21.72
C MET A 376 -10.79 -9.42 -20.66
N ASN A 377 -11.55 -10.49 -20.50
CA ASN A 377 -12.50 -10.63 -19.38
C ASN A 377 -11.80 -10.64 -18.02
N ASN A 378 -10.64 -11.30 -17.92
CA ASN A 378 -9.84 -11.34 -16.70
C ASN A 378 -9.37 -9.94 -16.32
N PHE A 379 -8.84 -9.18 -17.28
CA PHE A 379 -8.44 -7.79 -17.07
C PHE A 379 -9.59 -6.93 -16.51
N THR A 380 -10.80 -7.07 -17.08
CA THR A 380 -12.00 -6.39 -16.55
C THR A 380 -12.29 -6.83 -15.11
N ASN A 381 -12.22 -8.12 -14.80
CA ASN A 381 -12.44 -8.62 -13.44
C ASN A 381 -11.39 -8.13 -12.44
N LEU A 382 -10.13 -7.96 -12.86
CA LEU A 382 -9.07 -7.43 -12.01
C LEU A 382 -9.38 -6.03 -11.50
N MET A 383 -9.96 -5.16 -12.34
CA MET A 383 -10.41 -3.83 -11.90
C MET A 383 -11.50 -3.86 -10.81
N PHE A 384 -12.24 -4.96 -10.69
CA PHE A 384 -13.27 -5.12 -9.65
C PHE A 384 -12.79 -5.85 -8.41
N ARG A 385 -11.83 -6.77 -8.53
CA ARG A 385 -11.47 -7.68 -7.42
C ARG A 385 -9.98 -7.80 -7.12
N GLY A 386 -9.08 -7.28 -7.96
CA GLY A 386 -7.63 -7.27 -7.72
C GLY A 386 -6.95 -8.64 -7.57
N TYR A 387 -7.64 -9.76 -7.82
CA TYR A 387 -7.08 -11.11 -7.77
C TYR A 387 -7.60 -11.98 -8.91
N THR A 388 -6.89 -13.08 -9.14
CA THR A 388 -7.25 -14.12 -10.12
C THR A 388 -7.10 -15.50 -9.51
N MET A 389 -7.95 -16.44 -9.93
CA MET A 389 -7.78 -17.87 -9.63
C MET A 389 -7.05 -18.53 -10.79
N VAL A 390 -6.19 -19.51 -10.52
CA VAL A 390 -5.55 -20.36 -11.53
C VAL A 390 -6.00 -21.81 -11.40
N SER A 391 -5.81 -22.60 -12.47
CA SER A 391 -6.26 -24.01 -12.54
C SER A 391 -5.29 -25.01 -11.92
N PHE A 392 -4.09 -24.57 -11.57
CA PHE A 392 -3.04 -25.37 -10.96
C PHE A 392 -2.91 -25.10 -9.46
N ASP A 393 -2.35 -26.07 -8.74
CA ASP A 393 -1.98 -25.91 -7.33
C ASP A 393 -0.57 -25.33 -7.15
N LEU A 394 -0.10 -25.24 -5.90
CA LEU A 394 1.22 -24.68 -5.58
C LEU A 394 2.37 -25.57 -6.09
N ASP A 395 2.19 -26.90 -6.12
CA ASP A 395 3.22 -27.84 -6.56
C ASP A 395 3.42 -27.75 -8.07
N GLU A 396 2.32 -27.55 -8.80
CA GLU A 396 2.30 -27.33 -10.25
C GLU A 396 2.82 -25.93 -10.65
N PHE A 397 2.61 -24.91 -9.81
CA PHE A 397 2.93 -23.50 -10.12
C PHE A 397 4.36 -23.29 -10.60
N ALA A 398 5.34 -23.89 -9.91
CA ALA A 398 6.76 -23.74 -10.24
C ALA A 398 7.10 -24.34 -11.60
N GLY A 399 6.51 -25.48 -11.93
CA GLY A 399 6.67 -26.12 -13.25
C GLY A 399 6.13 -25.25 -14.37
N GLU A 400 4.92 -24.70 -14.19
CA GLU A 400 4.31 -23.80 -15.16
C GLU A 400 5.12 -22.51 -15.34
N ALA A 401 5.61 -21.92 -14.25
CA ALA A 401 6.43 -20.71 -14.29
C ALA A 401 7.70 -20.91 -15.13
N VAL A 402 8.43 -22.01 -14.89
CA VAL A 402 9.63 -22.36 -15.66
C VAL A 402 9.29 -22.65 -17.13
N TRP A 403 8.18 -23.34 -17.39
CA TRP A 403 7.76 -23.66 -18.75
C TRP A 403 7.48 -22.38 -19.54
N PHE A 404 6.67 -21.46 -19.01
CA PHE A 404 6.35 -20.20 -19.69
C PHE A 404 7.55 -19.30 -19.87
N ALA A 405 8.43 -19.20 -18.86
CA ALA A 405 9.64 -18.39 -18.99
C ALA A 405 10.50 -18.84 -20.17
N LYS A 406 10.61 -20.16 -20.41
CA LYS A 406 11.29 -20.69 -21.61
C LYS A 406 10.56 -20.35 -22.91
N GLN A 407 9.23 -20.47 -22.93
CA GLN A 407 8.44 -20.16 -24.13
C GLN A 407 8.49 -18.68 -24.50
N LEU A 408 8.61 -17.80 -23.51
CA LEU A 408 8.64 -16.35 -23.69
C LEU A 408 10.05 -15.78 -23.88
N GLY A 409 11.10 -16.62 -23.79
CA GLY A 409 12.47 -16.16 -23.89
C GLY A 409 12.89 -15.24 -22.74
N HIS A 410 12.39 -15.51 -21.52
CA HIS A 410 12.76 -14.76 -20.32
C HIS A 410 14.27 -14.78 -20.09
N GLU A 411 14.87 -13.64 -19.72
CA GLU A 411 16.33 -13.43 -19.61
C GLU A 411 17.02 -14.51 -18.75
N LYS A 412 16.41 -14.82 -17.60
CA LYS A 412 16.90 -15.81 -16.64
C LYS A 412 15.82 -16.86 -16.37
N VAL A 413 16.15 -18.14 -16.55
CA VAL A 413 15.27 -19.26 -16.25
C VAL A 413 15.88 -20.11 -15.17
N PHE A 414 15.19 -20.22 -14.04
CA PHE A 414 15.59 -21.02 -12.88
C PHE A 414 15.18 -22.49 -13.02
N THR A 415 15.75 -23.35 -12.18
CA THR A 415 15.27 -24.73 -12.04
C THR A 415 13.91 -24.75 -11.33
N VAL A 416 13.12 -25.81 -11.55
CA VAL A 416 11.82 -25.97 -10.88
C VAL A 416 11.97 -26.01 -9.36
N GLU A 417 13.07 -26.57 -8.83
CA GLU A 417 13.34 -26.62 -7.39
C GLU A 417 13.58 -25.23 -6.78
N GLU A 418 14.41 -24.41 -7.44
CA GLU A 418 14.66 -23.03 -6.99
C GLU A 418 13.38 -22.20 -7.01
N VAL A 419 12.58 -22.34 -8.07
CA VAL A 419 11.29 -21.66 -8.21
C VAL A 419 10.29 -22.16 -7.18
N ARG A 420 10.27 -23.46 -6.84
CA ARG A 420 9.39 -23.98 -5.80
C ARG A 420 9.63 -23.30 -4.46
N LYS A 421 10.89 -23.20 -4.02
CA LYS A 421 11.24 -22.50 -2.77
C LYS A 421 10.83 -21.03 -2.81
N ALA A 422 11.01 -20.37 -3.96
CA ALA A 422 10.58 -18.99 -4.16
C ALA A 422 9.05 -18.83 -4.13
N VAL A 423 8.31 -19.76 -4.73
CA VAL A 423 6.84 -19.84 -4.68
C VAL A 423 6.37 -20.05 -3.25
N GLU A 424 6.95 -20.99 -2.51
CA GLU A 424 6.70 -21.19 -1.07
C GLU A 424 6.97 -19.91 -0.28
N PHE A 425 8.02 -19.17 -0.64
CA PHE A 425 8.32 -17.89 0.00
C PHE A 425 7.18 -16.88 -0.21
N ILE A 426 6.63 -16.72 -1.41
CA ILE A 426 5.54 -15.74 -1.65
C ILE A 426 4.14 -16.28 -1.34
N SER A 427 4.03 -17.52 -0.84
CA SER A 427 2.76 -18.19 -0.54
C SER A 427 2.35 -18.05 0.91
N LEU A 428 1.04 -18.07 1.15
CA LEU A 428 0.47 -18.19 2.47
C LEU A 428 0.53 -19.65 2.95
N SER A 429 1.25 -19.86 4.05
CA SER A 429 1.33 -21.12 4.80
C SER A 429 0.99 -20.88 6.28
N GLU A 430 0.81 -21.95 7.05
CA GLU A 430 0.60 -21.83 8.51
C GLU A 430 1.75 -21.10 9.21
N GLU A 431 2.98 -21.30 8.72
CA GLU A 431 4.14 -20.58 9.26
C GLU A 431 4.15 -19.12 8.82
N ALA A 432 3.72 -18.82 7.59
CA ALA A 432 3.56 -17.44 7.14
C ALA A 432 2.50 -16.70 7.97
N GLN A 433 1.37 -17.35 8.33
CA GLN A 433 0.31 -16.76 9.16
C GLN A 433 0.84 -16.21 10.48
N LYS A 434 1.74 -16.94 11.16
CA LYS A 434 2.34 -16.51 12.45
C LYS A 434 3.16 -15.23 12.32
N ASN A 435 3.69 -14.96 11.13
CA ASN A 435 4.60 -13.85 10.85
C ASN A 435 3.90 -12.62 10.24
N ILE A 436 2.58 -12.66 10.04
CA ILE A 436 1.79 -11.52 9.58
C ILE A 436 1.49 -10.61 10.79
N GLY A 437 1.90 -9.34 10.70
CA GLY A 437 1.46 -8.28 11.61
C GLY A 437 0.44 -7.40 10.91
N LEU A 438 -0.71 -7.14 11.54
CA LEU A 438 -1.78 -6.36 10.90
C LEU A 438 -1.39 -4.90 10.67
N TRP A 439 -0.59 -4.32 11.56
CA TRP A 439 -0.06 -2.97 11.40
C TRP A 439 1.22 -2.91 10.56
N SER A 440 2.09 -3.91 10.66
CA SER A 440 3.43 -3.85 10.07
C SER A 440 3.46 -4.23 8.59
N GLY A 441 2.35 -4.75 8.06
CA GLY A 441 2.29 -5.40 6.75
C GLY A 441 2.96 -6.77 6.72
N GLY A 442 3.93 -7.01 7.61
CA GLY A 442 4.68 -8.26 7.74
C GLY A 442 5.15 -8.81 6.39
N LYS A 443 5.28 -10.14 6.33
CA LYS A 443 5.44 -10.85 5.07
C LYS A 443 4.06 -11.04 4.43
N ARG A 444 3.66 -10.13 3.55
CA ARG A 444 2.37 -10.22 2.86
C ARG A 444 2.43 -11.28 1.75
N PRO A 445 1.58 -12.32 1.79
CA PRO A 445 1.56 -13.35 0.76
C PRO A 445 0.95 -12.81 -0.55
N ILE A 446 1.49 -13.26 -1.67
CA ILE A 446 0.94 -13.00 -3.02
C ILE A 446 0.06 -14.17 -3.46
N LEU A 447 0.43 -15.39 -3.05
CA LEU A 447 -0.28 -16.62 -3.40
C LEU A 447 -1.06 -17.12 -2.19
N LEU A 448 -2.37 -17.29 -2.36
CA LEU A 448 -3.27 -17.79 -1.32
C LEU A 448 -3.80 -19.17 -1.74
N PRO A 449 -3.68 -20.21 -0.89
CA PRO A 449 -4.33 -21.49 -1.17
C PRO A 449 -5.85 -21.29 -1.11
N SER A 450 -6.55 -21.73 -2.14
CA SER A 450 -8.00 -21.55 -2.26
C SER A 450 -8.59 -22.61 -3.20
N MET A 451 -9.62 -23.32 -2.74
CA MET A 451 -10.31 -24.37 -3.51
C MET A 451 -9.39 -25.52 -3.98
N GLY A 452 -8.34 -25.84 -3.23
CA GLY A 452 -7.31 -26.81 -3.65
C GLY A 452 -6.47 -26.33 -4.84
N LYS A 453 -6.50 -25.03 -5.13
CA LYS A 453 -5.79 -24.32 -6.19
C LYS A 453 -5.15 -23.06 -5.61
N VAL A 454 -4.65 -22.19 -6.48
CA VAL A 454 -4.03 -20.92 -6.08
C VAL A 454 -4.90 -19.72 -6.47
N MET A 455 -5.11 -18.83 -5.51
CA MET A 455 -5.56 -17.46 -5.74
C MET A 455 -4.32 -16.55 -5.76
N ILE A 456 -4.14 -15.80 -6.85
CA ILE A 456 -3.08 -14.81 -7.01
C ILE A 456 -3.64 -13.44 -6.65
N ASP A 457 -3.17 -12.87 -5.54
CA ASP A 457 -3.49 -11.51 -5.13
C ASP A 457 -2.55 -10.51 -5.80
N LEU A 458 -2.98 -9.93 -6.93
CA LEU A 458 -2.20 -8.91 -7.63
C LEU A 458 -2.11 -7.60 -6.84
N ALA A 459 -3.01 -7.37 -5.86
CA ALA A 459 -2.93 -6.21 -4.98
C ALA A 459 -1.97 -6.40 -3.81
N ALA A 460 -1.45 -7.61 -3.61
CA ALA A 460 -0.38 -7.87 -2.64
C ALA A 460 1.01 -7.59 -3.18
N ILE A 461 1.21 -7.48 -4.50
CA ILE A 461 2.55 -7.41 -5.12
C ILE A 461 3.37 -6.24 -4.56
N LEU A 462 2.91 -4.99 -4.76
CA LEU A 462 3.67 -3.82 -4.29
C LEU A 462 3.85 -3.81 -2.76
N PRO A 463 2.79 -4.05 -1.96
CA PRO A 463 2.96 -4.20 -0.50
C PRO A 463 3.97 -5.28 -0.09
N ALA A 464 4.02 -6.42 -0.80
CA ALA A 464 4.95 -7.49 -0.51
C ALA A 464 6.39 -7.10 -0.86
N LEU A 465 6.62 -6.43 -2.00
CA LEU A 465 7.93 -5.90 -2.38
C LEU A 465 8.41 -4.82 -1.40
N HIS A 466 7.50 -3.98 -0.91
CA HIS A 466 7.80 -2.93 0.06
C HIS A 466 8.37 -3.51 1.38
N THR A 467 7.86 -4.66 1.82
CA THR A 467 8.25 -5.32 3.08
C THR A 467 9.15 -6.54 2.91
N ILE A 468 9.60 -6.87 1.70
CA ILE A 468 10.28 -8.14 1.40
C ILE A 468 11.57 -8.35 2.21
N PHE A 469 12.24 -7.26 2.60
CA PHE A 469 13.47 -7.30 3.36
C PHE A 469 13.30 -7.15 4.87
N VAL A 470 12.06 -7.09 5.38
CA VAL A 470 11.81 -6.94 6.81
C VAL A 470 12.49 -8.05 7.62
N GLY A 471 13.22 -7.62 8.65
CA GLY A 471 13.98 -8.50 9.54
C GLY A 471 15.27 -9.07 8.93
N LEU A 472 15.74 -8.57 7.79
CA LEU A 472 17.12 -8.78 7.36
C LEU A 472 18.02 -7.76 8.04
N ARG A 473 19.28 -8.15 8.30
CA ARG A 473 20.28 -7.19 8.76
C ARG A 473 20.71 -6.33 7.58
N LYS A 474 20.86 -5.03 7.80
CA LYS A 474 21.37 -4.09 6.80
C LYS A 474 22.74 -4.55 6.30
N ALA A 475 22.89 -4.72 4.99
CA ALA A 475 24.18 -4.93 4.34
C ALA A 475 24.85 -3.59 3.99
N ALA A 476 26.17 -3.63 3.80
CA ALA A 476 26.90 -2.54 3.17
C ALA A 476 26.36 -2.30 1.74
N GLY A 477 26.33 -1.04 1.29
CA GLY A 477 25.91 -0.67 -0.07
C GLY A 477 24.53 -0.02 -0.20
N GLY A 478 23.64 -0.10 0.80
CA GLY A 478 22.32 0.53 0.70
C GLY A 478 22.34 2.06 0.61
N GLY A 479 23.31 2.71 1.28
CA GLY A 479 23.52 4.18 1.18
C GLY A 479 23.99 4.59 -0.22
N GLU A 480 25.06 3.94 -0.69
CA GLU A 480 25.62 4.16 -2.03
C GLU A 480 24.59 3.88 -3.14
N SER A 481 23.80 2.81 -3.02
CA SER A 481 22.72 2.52 -3.97
C SER A 481 21.72 3.68 -4.03
N PHE A 482 21.25 4.16 -2.88
CA PHE A 482 20.31 5.28 -2.82
C PHE A 482 20.88 6.58 -3.39
N GLU A 483 22.12 6.94 -3.04
CA GLU A 483 22.83 8.09 -3.62
C GLU A 483 22.90 8.00 -5.14
N ASN A 484 23.25 6.82 -5.67
CA ASN A 484 23.33 6.58 -7.11
C ASN A 484 21.96 6.69 -7.79
N SER A 485 20.88 6.25 -7.14
CA SER A 485 19.51 6.45 -7.65
C SER A 485 19.18 7.95 -7.74
N VAL A 486 19.51 8.75 -6.71
CA VAL A 486 19.29 10.20 -6.71
C VAL A 486 20.10 10.90 -7.81
N ARG A 487 21.40 10.60 -7.92
CA ARG A 487 22.26 11.15 -8.99
C ARG A 487 21.73 10.81 -10.38
N SER A 488 21.26 9.58 -10.58
CA SER A 488 20.67 9.13 -11.84
C SER A 488 19.40 9.90 -12.18
N ALA A 489 18.52 10.13 -11.20
CA ALA A 489 17.29 10.90 -11.39
C ALA A 489 17.53 12.38 -11.68
N ILE A 490 18.54 12.99 -11.05
CA ILE A 490 18.99 14.36 -11.35
C ILE A 490 19.45 14.45 -12.82
N ARG A 491 20.33 13.53 -13.25
CA ARG A 491 20.84 13.49 -14.63
C ARG A 491 19.72 13.25 -15.65
N ALA A 492 18.78 12.35 -15.34
CA ALA A 492 17.64 12.03 -16.22
C ALA A 492 16.74 13.24 -16.49
N ARG A 493 16.61 14.17 -15.52
CA ARG A 493 15.89 15.44 -15.68
C ARG A 493 16.70 16.53 -16.39
N GLY A 494 17.89 16.21 -16.91
CA GLY A 494 18.77 17.18 -17.58
C GLY A 494 19.36 18.25 -16.65
N LEU A 495 19.33 18.00 -15.34
CA LEU A 495 19.90 18.93 -14.34
C LEU A 495 21.42 18.80 -14.28
N ASP A 496 22.06 19.92 -13.98
CA ASP A 496 23.51 20.03 -14.00
C ASP A 496 24.13 19.58 -12.67
N LEU A 497 24.37 18.27 -12.56
CA LEU A 497 25.12 17.65 -11.48
C LEU A 497 26.62 17.97 -11.65
N CYS A 498 27.07 19.06 -11.04
CA CYS A 498 28.40 19.62 -11.27
C CYS A 498 29.49 19.07 -10.35
N LEU A 499 29.15 18.50 -9.18
CA LEU A 499 30.10 17.82 -8.28
C LEU A 499 29.47 16.57 -7.64
N GLU A 500 30.29 15.57 -7.37
CA GLU A 500 29.98 14.37 -6.56
C GLU A 500 31.29 13.79 -5.99
N GLY A 501 31.22 13.13 -4.83
CA GLY A 501 32.36 12.50 -4.16
C GLY A 501 33.22 13.45 -3.33
N ASP A 502 34.50 13.12 -3.16
CA ASP A 502 35.42 13.88 -2.29
C ASP A 502 35.72 15.29 -2.82
N LEU A 503 35.43 16.32 -2.01
CA LEU A 503 35.93 17.67 -2.15
C LEU A 503 37.26 17.81 -1.39
N LYS A 504 38.33 18.15 -2.12
CA LYS A 504 39.69 18.25 -1.57
C LYS A 504 40.13 19.70 -1.52
N TRP A 505 40.14 20.28 -0.31
CA TRP A 505 40.72 21.61 -0.07
C TRP A 505 42.25 21.55 0.00
N THR A 506 42.89 22.70 -0.22
CA THR A 506 44.32 22.86 0.06
C THR A 506 44.64 22.78 1.56
N SER A 507 43.65 23.04 2.41
CA SER A 507 43.70 22.99 3.87
C SER A 507 42.78 21.92 4.43
N GLY A 508 43.30 21.08 5.33
CA GLY A 508 42.51 20.11 6.11
C GLY A 508 42.11 18.86 5.35
N ASN A 509 41.25 18.05 5.99
CA ASN A 509 40.81 16.78 5.42
C ASN A 509 39.78 16.99 4.30
N PRO A 510 39.75 16.09 3.29
CA PRO A 510 38.67 16.00 2.33
C PRO A 510 37.31 15.82 3.04
N ARG A 511 36.24 16.24 2.37
CA ARG A 511 34.87 15.93 2.76
C ARG A 511 34.10 15.48 1.54
N GLU A 512 33.19 14.56 1.73
CA GLU A 512 32.34 14.04 0.67
C GLU A 512 31.14 14.96 0.42
N VAL A 513 30.70 15.03 -0.84
CA VAL A 513 29.39 15.56 -1.23
C VAL A 513 28.67 14.49 -2.04
N ASP A 514 27.45 14.15 -1.64
CA ASP A 514 26.73 13.08 -2.34
C ASP A 514 26.29 13.56 -3.73
N ALA A 515 25.79 14.79 -3.83
CA ALA A 515 25.53 15.45 -5.10
C ALA A 515 25.60 16.97 -4.95
N ALA A 516 26.06 17.67 -5.98
CA ALA A 516 25.95 19.12 -6.05
C ALA A 516 25.40 19.56 -7.39
N VAL A 517 24.32 20.35 -7.37
CA VAL A 517 23.61 20.79 -8.57
C VAL A 517 23.81 22.28 -8.78
N ARG A 518 24.16 22.67 -10.00
CA ARG A 518 24.24 24.06 -10.42
C ARG A 518 22.90 24.52 -10.99
N LEU A 519 22.35 25.59 -10.41
CA LEU A 519 21.17 26.29 -10.94
C LEU A 519 21.53 27.76 -11.14
N ASN A 520 21.86 28.14 -12.38
CA ASN A 520 22.38 29.46 -12.71
C ASN A 520 23.62 29.83 -11.87
N ASP A 521 23.53 30.86 -11.03
CA ASP A 521 24.56 31.30 -10.09
C ASP A 521 24.36 30.75 -8.67
N ARG A 522 23.53 29.71 -8.50
CA ARG A 522 23.26 29.02 -7.22
C ARG A 522 23.87 27.62 -7.26
N LEU A 523 24.51 27.23 -6.16
CA LEU A 523 24.97 25.86 -5.92
C LEU A 523 24.11 25.23 -4.83
N ILE A 524 23.53 24.06 -5.11
CA ILE A 524 22.77 23.29 -4.12
C ILE A 524 23.57 22.03 -3.78
N LEU A 525 24.04 21.94 -2.54
CA LEU A 525 24.71 20.76 -2.00
C LEU A 525 23.68 19.79 -1.41
N ILE A 526 23.81 18.51 -1.74
CA ILE A 526 22.86 17.47 -1.38
C ILE A 526 23.59 16.42 -0.54
N GLU A 527 23.04 16.17 0.64
CA GLU A 527 23.43 15.07 1.53
C GLU A 527 22.30 14.04 1.52
N CYS A 528 22.57 12.85 1.01
CA CYS A 528 21.65 11.73 1.03
C CYS A 528 21.83 10.90 2.30
N PHE A 529 20.75 10.33 2.80
CA PHE A 529 20.85 9.23 3.75
C PHE A 529 19.83 8.15 3.46
N SER A 530 20.27 6.90 3.57
CA SER A 530 19.39 5.73 3.56
C SER A 530 19.36 5.13 4.96
N TYR A 531 18.25 5.31 5.66
CA TYR A 531 18.05 4.80 7.02
C TYR A 531 16.75 4.01 7.10
N GLU A 532 16.88 2.72 7.40
CA GLU A 532 15.74 1.79 7.51
C GLU A 532 14.61 2.40 8.35
N LEU A 533 13.37 2.19 7.92
CA LEU A 533 12.18 2.45 8.73
C LEU A 533 11.85 1.19 9.53
N PRO A 534 12.36 1.05 10.78
CA PRO A 534 12.02 -0.11 11.59
C PRO A 534 10.51 -0.13 11.80
N LEU A 535 9.94 -1.32 11.97
CA LEU A 535 8.50 -1.45 12.17
C LEU A 535 8.02 -0.56 13.34
N ASP A 536 8.73 -0.57 14.48
CA ASP A 536 8.37 0.26 15.65
C ASP A 536 8.26 1.77 15.36
N PHE A 537 8.84 2.27 14.26
CA PHE A 537 8.67 3.66 13.81
C PHE A 537 7.25 3.93 13.30
N GLU A 538 6.62 2.99 12.58
CA GLU A 538 5.24 3.13 12.06
C GLU A 538 4.20 3.22 13.17
N LEU A 539 4.45 2.51 14.27
CA LEU A 539 3.63 2.62 15.48
C LEU A 539 3.96 3.87 16.30
N GLY A 540 4.97 4.66 15.90
CA GLY A 540 5.43 5.83 16.63
C GLY A 540 5.92 5.47 18.03
N LYS A 541 6.77 4.45 18.18
CA LYS A 541 7.40 4.18 19.47
C LYS A 541 8.29 5.37 19.85
N PRO A 542 8.04 6.07 20.97
CA PRO A 542 8.75 7.32 21.31
C PRO A 542 10.28 7.18 21.28
N SER A 543 10.83 6.12 21.87
CA SER A 543 12.28 5.88 21.88
C SER A 543 12.92 5.65 20.51
N VAL A 544 12.18 5.11 19.53
CA VAL A 544 12.65 4.95 18.15
C VAL A 544 12.57 6.28 17.41
N PHE A 545 11.51 7.03 17.66
CA PHE A 545 11.32 8.35 17.08
C PHE A 545 12.43 9.32 17.48
N GLU A 546 12.77 9.39 18.77
CA GLU A 546 13.86 10.23 19.29
C GLU A 546 15.23 9.88 18.69
N LYS A 547 15.51 8.59 18.48
CA LYS A 547 16.74 8.16 17.78
C LYS A 547 16.77 8.65 16.34
N ARG A 548 15.65 8.58 15.62
CA ARG A 548 15.57 9.08 14.23
C ARG A 548 15.70 10.60 14.18
N LYS A 549 15.10 11.34 15.13
CA LYS A 549 15.28 12.80 15.25
C LYS A 549 16.76 13.17 15.37
N LYS A 550 17.47 12.52 16.30
CA LYS A 550 18.90 12.77 16.51
C LYS A 550 19.70 12.50 15.23
N PHE A 551 19.45 11.39 14.55
CA PHE A 551 20.13 11.04 13.31
C PHE A 551 19.88 12.07 12.18
N ILE A 552 18.62 12.51 12.01
CA ILE A 552 18.28 13.55 11.03
C ILE A 552 19.02 14.86 11.33
N LEU A 553 19.06 15.28 12.60
CA LEU A 553 19.79 16.48 13.00
C LEU A 553 21.29 16.37 12.74
N GLU A 554 21.90 15.20 12.98
CA GLU A 554 23.30 14.96 12.64
C GLU A 554 23.55 15.12 11.12
N LYS A 555 22.64 14.64 10.27
CA LYS A 555 22.73 14.81 8.80
C LYS A 555 22.52 16.24 8.36
N VAL A 556 21.58 16.94 8.96
CA VAL A 556 21.37 18.37 8.74
C VAL A 556 22.62 19.18 9.11
N ASP A 557 23.24 18.88 10.26
CA ASP A 557 24.48 19.52 10.68
C ASP A 557 25.65 19.22 9.74
N GLN A 558 25.76 17.99 9.24
CA GLN A 558 26.76 17.61 8.23
C GLN A 558 26.62 18.45 6.97
N ALA A 559 25.42 18.47 6.36
CA ALA A 559 25.12 19.23 5.15
C ALA A 559 25.37 20.74 5.32
N ARG A 560 24.90 21.31 6.45
CA ARG A 560 25.14 22.72 6.79
C ARG A 560 26.63 23.02 6.91
N SER A 561 27.37 22.20 7.67
CA SER A 561 28.81 22.43 7.89
C SER A 561 29.63 22.32 6.60
N LEU A 562 29.18 21.49 5.65
CA LEU A 562 29.79 21.39 4.33
C LEU A 562 29.52 22.67 3.52
N ALA A 563 28.27 23.13 3.48
CA ALA A 563 27.89 24.37 2.81
C ALA A 563 28.65 25.58 3.35
N ASP A 564 28.77 25.71 4.68
CA ASP A 564 29.53 26.79 5.32
C ASP A 564 31.01 26.76 4.91
N ARG A 565 31.61 25.55 4.82
CA ARG A 565 33.01 25.40 4.37
C ARG A 565 33.17 25.76 2.90
N VAL A 566 32.29 25.28 2.02
CA VAL A 566 32.32 25.60 0.58
C VAL A 566 32.13 27.11 0.37
N ALA A 567 31.27 27.76 1.15
CA ALA A 567 31.08 29.21 1.08
C ALA A 567 32.32 30.00 1.51
N LYS A 568 33.06 29.51 2.50
CA LYS A 568 34.31 30.14 2.96
C LYS A 568 35.48 29.87 2.02
N GLU A 569 35.57 28.67 1.47
CA GLU A 569 36.66 28.19 0.62
C GLU A 569 36.09 27.57 -0.67
N PRO A 570 35.69 28.40 -1.66
CA PRO A 570 34.97 27.95 -2.86
C PRO A 570 35.86 27.27 -3.91
N LYS A 571 37.15 27.12 -3.64
CA LYS A 571 38.12 26.46 -4.52
C LYS A 571 38.90 25.41 -3.76
N GLY A 572 39.04 24.24 -4.36
CA GLY A 572 39.88 23.15 -3.90
C GLY A 572 40.86 22.70 -4.98
N THR A 573 41.55 21.59 -4.72
CA THR A 573 42.47 20.97 -5.69
C THR A 573 41.75 20.24 -6.81
N ASN A 574 40.49 19.85 -6.60
CA ASN A 574 39.67 19.13 -7.57
C ASN A 574 38.29 19.76 -7.86
N PHE A 575 38.02 20.98 -7.37
CA PHE A 575 36.77 21.68 -7.63
C PHE A 575 36.95 23.20 -7.63
N ASP A 576 36.12 23.93 -8.38
CA ASP A 576 35.99 25.39 -8.33
C ASP A 576 34.51 25.77 -8.46
N VAL A 577 33.95 26.30 -7.37
CA VAL A 577 32.57 26.80 -7.32
C VAL A 577 32.50 28.30 -7.08
N SER A 578 33.57 29.04 -7.38
CA SER A 578 33.61 30.50 -7.22
C SER A 578 32.62 31.25 -8.12
N TRP A 579 32.00 30.55 -9.08
CA TRP A 579 30.89 31.06 -9.88
C TRP A 579 29.59 31.19 -9.08
N ALA A 580 29.43 30.46 -7.97
CA ALA A 580 28.21 30.46 -7.18
C ALA A 580 28.12 31.73 -6.31
N LYS A 581 27.04 32.51 -6.49
CA LYS A 581 26.71 33.66 -5.64
C LYS A 581 25.96 33.27 -4.38
N SER A 582 25.27 32.13 -4.39
CA SER A 582 24.67 31.56 -3.19
C SER A 582 24.87 30.05 -3.14
N ILE A 583 25.09 29.55 -1.92
CA ILE A 583 25.22 28.13 -1.63
C ILE A 583 24.08 27.74 -0.72
N GLU A 584 23.30 26.78 -1.18
CA GLU A 584 22.22 26.16 -0.45
C GLU A 584 22.54 24.70 -0.18
N TRP A 585 21.82 24.11 0.76
CA TRP A 585 21.97 22.71 1.08
C TRP A 585 20.62 22.07 1.39
N ARG A 586 20.52 20.79 1.05
CA ARG A 586 19.37 19.92 1.30
C ARG A 586 19.86 18.57 1.79
N VAL A 587 19.10 17.99 2.70
CA VAL A 587 19.24 16.59 3.08
C VAL A 587 18.14 15.81 2.35
N VAL A 588 18.46 14.64 1.82
CA VAL A 588 17.54 13.83 1.02
C VAL A 588 17.39 12.45 1.65
N SER A 589 16.14 12.07 1.90
CA SER A 589 15.73 10.76 2.42
C SER A 589 14.92 10.01 1.37
N PRO A 590 14.94 8.67 1.35
CA PRO A 590 14.01 7.87 0.56
C PRO A 590 12.56 8.04 1.02
N PHE A 591 12.33 8.61 2.22
CA PHE A 591 11.02 8.76 2.85
C PHE A 591 10.68 10.23 3.14
N VAL A 592 9.39 10.52 3.26
CA VAL A 592 8.92 11.79 3.83
C VAL A 592 9.18 11.79 5.34
N GLU A 593 10.22 12.51 5.77
CA GLU A 593 10.55 12.64 7.18
C GLU A 593 9.61 13.62 7.90
N PHE A 594 9.20 13.27 9.12
CA PHE A 594 8.42 14.16 9.98
C PHE A 594 9.29 15.30 10.50
N ALA A 595 8.91 16.53 10.22
CA ALA A 595 9.56 17.71 10.77
C ALA A 595 8.82 18.20 12.02
N TRP A 596 9.38 17.94 13.21
CA TRP A 596 8.74 18.24 14.50
C TRP A 596 8.87 19.70 14.96
N LEU A 597 9.61 20.53 14.21
CA LEU A 597 9.81 21.96 14.45
C LEU A 597 9.54 22.71 13.14
N MET A 598 8.98 23.92 13.24
CA MET A 598 8.66 24.81 12.12
C MET A 598 9.79 25.84 11.82
N ASP A 599 10.90 25.69 12.53
CA ASP A 599 12.05 26.59 12.54
C ASP A 599 13.32 25.87 12.05
N GLU A 600 14.42 26.63 11.97
CA GLU A 600 15.75 26.04 11.83
C GLU A 600 15.99 25.05 13.00
N PRO A 601 16.56 23.87 12.75
CA PRO A 601 17.28 23.52 11.53
C PRO A 601 16.46 22.74 10.47
N LEU A 602 15.15 22.56 10.66
CA LEU A 602 14.33 21.69 9.79
C LEU A 602 13.67 22.43 8.62
N TYR A 603 13.46 23.74 8.76
CA TYR A 603 12.98 24.60 7.69
C TYR A 603 13.94 25.77 7.44
N ASP A 604 14.16 26.12 6.18
CA ASP A 604 14.98 27.26 5.81
C ASP A 604 14.25 28.60 6.00
N LYS A 605 14.94 29.74 5.91
CA LYS A 605 14.30 31.07 6.09
C LYS A 605 13.10 31.31 5.17
N ALA A 606 13.06 30.69 3.99
CA ALA A 606 11.94 30.81 3.06
C ALA A 606 10.74 29.93 3.43
N GLY A 607 10.85 29.06 4.43
CA GLY A 607 9.80 28.13 4.84
C GLY A 607 9.88 26.78 4.15
N MET A 608 10.97 26.51 3.41
CA MET A 608 11.15 25.25 2.69
C MET A 608 11.70 24.18 3.64
N PRO A 609 11.24 22.92 3.53
CA PRO A 609 11.84 21.82 4.27
C PRO A 609 13.33 21.64 3.89
N ARG A 610 14.18 21.44 4.89
CA ARG A 610 15.60 21.10 4.70
C ARG A 610 15.82 19.63 4.40
N VAL A 611 14.89 18.79 4.84
CA VAL A 611 14.89 17.34 4.63
C VAL A 611 13.79 16.99 3.64
N LEU A 612 14.19 16.64 2.43
CA LEU A 612 13.33 16.38 1.29
C LEU A 612 13.31 14.88 0.98
N GLN A 613 12.20 14.39 0.45
CA GLN A 613 12.21 13.17 -0.33
C GLN A 613 12.79 13.43 -1.73
N VAL A 614 13.18 12.37 -2.43
CA VAL A 614 13.76 12.46 -3.78
C VAL A 614 12.89 13.26 -4.74
N HIS A 615 11.57 13.01 -4.82
CA HIS A 615 10.69 13.76 -5.72
C HIS A 615 10.63 15.26 -5.35
N GLU A 616 10.54 15.58 -4.06
CA GLU A 616 10.52 16.98 -3.58
C GLU A 616 11.82 17.72 -3.90
N LEU A 617 12.95 17.01 -3.85
CA LEU A 617 14.23 17.54 -4.31
C LEU A 617 14.16 17.85 -5.80
N LEU A 618 13.65 16.93 -6.62
CA LEU A 618 13.61 17.08 -8.07
C LEU A 618 12.72 18.25 -8.47
N ASP A 619 11.53 18.38 -7.88
CA ASP A 619 10.61 19.51 -8.08
C ASP A 619 11.24 20.84 -7.65
N HIS A 620 11.97 20.82 -6.54
CA HIS A 620 12.71 21.98 -6.05
C HIS A 620 13.81 22.42 -7.02
N LEU A 621 14.47 21.46 -7.69
CA LEU A 621 15.54 21.73 -8.65
C LEU A 621 15.02 22.16 -10.03
N THR A 622 13.84 21.71 -10.46
CA THR A 622 13.27 22.03 -11.79
C THR A 622 12.45 23.31 -11.79
N ASP A 623 11.42 23.37 -10.95
CA ASP A 623 10.39 24.42 -11.00
C ASP A 623 10.49 25.37 -9.80
N GLY A 624 11.40 25.10 -8.86
CA GLY A 624 11.49 25.82 -7.59
C GLY A 624 10.31 25.57 -6.65
N ARG A 625 9.39 24.66 -7.03
CA ARG A 625 8.20 24.29 -6.27
C ARG A 625 8.54 23.28 -5.19
N VAL A 626 7.68 23.21 -4.19
CA VAL A 626 7.58 22.08 -3.25
C VAL A 626 6.11 21.80 -2.97
N PRO A 627 5.74 20.57 -2.58
CA PRO A 627 4.38 20.20 -2.17
C PRO A 627 3.72 21.15 -1.17
N THR A 628 4.52 21.86 -0.38
CA THR A 628 4.07 22.76 0.69
C THR A 628 4.01 24.23 0.29
N GLU A 629 4.15 24.59 -1.00
CA GLU A 629 4.19 25.99 -1.46
C GLU A 629 2.99 26.82 -0.95
N GLY A 630 1.80 26.23 -0.93
CA GLY A 630 0.59 26.85 -0.39
C GLY A 630 0.58 27.03 1.14
N MET A 631 1.43 26.31 1.87
CA MET A 631 1.52 26.33 3.34
C MET A 631 2.74 27.14 3.84
N ILE A 632 3.65 27.58 2.96
CA ILE A 632 4.80 28.44 3.30
C ILE A 632 4.42 29.68 4.13
N PRO A 633 3.34 30.42 3.81
CA PRO A 633 2.93 31.58 4.62
C PRO A 633 2.62 31.20 6.07
N MET A 634 1.94 30.08 6.30
CA MET A 634 1.61 29.58 7.64
C MET A 634 2.86 29.12 8.40
N ILE A 635 3.81 28.48 7.69
CA ILE A 635 5.11 28.10 8.27
C ILE A 635 5.84 29.35 8.79
N LYS A 636 5.87 30.44 8.01
CA LYS A 636 6.52 31.69 8.40
C LYS A 636 5.85 32.37 9.58
N GLU A 637 4.52 32.36 9.64
CA GLU A 637 3.74 32.98 10.71
C GLU A 637 3.93 32.25 12.06
N LEU A 638 4.07 30.92 12.03
CA LEU A 638 4.13 30.09 13.23
C LEU A 638 5.55 29.90 13.78
N ARG A 639 6.55 30.56 13.19
CA ARG A 639 7.94 30.53 13.65
C ARG A 639 8.10 31.14 15.03
N GLY A 640 8.76 30.41 15.93
CA GLY A 640 8.97 30.85 17.32
C GLY A 640 7.69 31.03 18.14
N VAL A 641 6.53 30.56 17.66
CA VAL A 641 5.26 30.65 18.41
C VAL A 641 5.20 29.54 19.44
N GLU A 642 5.09 29.92 20.71
CA GLU A 642 4.89 28.98 21.82
C GLU A 642 3.45 28.43 21.79
N LEU A 643 3.31 27.11 21.73
CA LEU A 643 2.01 26.46 21.69
C LEU A 643 1.37 26.43 23.07
N GLN A 644 0.25 27.13 23.23
CA GLN A 644 -0.53 27.07 24.48
C GLN A 644 -1.27 25.72 24.66
N GLY A 645 -1.24 24.82 23.66
CA GLY A 645 -1.77 23.46 23.69
C GLY A 645 -3.24 23.38 24.08
N LYS A 646 -4.15 23.37 23.10
CA LYS A 646 -5.59 23.13 23.36
C LYS A 646 -5.88 21.64 23.31
N TRP A 647 -6.78 21.19 24.19
CA TRP A 647 -7.35 19.85 24.09
C TRP A 647 -8.26 19.78 22.87
N TYR A 648 -8.04 18.82 21.99
CA TYR A 648 -8.93 18.49 20.88
C TYR A 648 -9.44 17.06 21.00
#